data_AF-A0A978VKG3-F1
#
_entry.id   AF-A0A978VKG3-F1
#
_cell.length_a   1.000
_cell.length_b   1.000
_cell.length_c   1.000
_cell.angle_alpha   90.00
_cell.angle_beta   90.00
_cell.angle_gamma   90.00
#
_symmetry.space_group_name_H-M   'P 1'
#
loop_
_entity.id
_entity.type
_entity.pdbx_description
1 polymer ?
#
loop_
_entity_poly.entity_id
_entity_poly.type
_entity_poly.pdbx_seq_one_letter_code
_entity_poly.pdbx_strand_id
1 'polypeptide(L)'
;MGSRQEGDRKPHAICIALPFQSHIKALLKFAKLLHFKGFHITFVNTEFNHKRFLKSLGPNSLDGLPDFVFETIPDGLPPCDDDDDGDATQDITSLCESVRTNFLRPFLNKLTSCSPPVTCIVSDGFMSFTITAAEELGIPVALFFSIAACGFMGVKQYSVLKEKGLFPLKDDRLLNNVIDWIPGMKDIRLKDLPSFFRGANPSDVTMFNFLREAVDRAHKATAVVIQTFDALERDVLEAISSTIPHCYAIGPLQLLLDRIPNSHQGINVGYSLWKEDSECLQWLQTKPPNSVVYVNFGSTTVMTPQQLVEFGFGLANSNQPFLWIIRPDLVIGESAVLPAELADQIKEKDRLMDQMGSRQEGDHKPHAICIALPIQSHIKALLKFAKLLHFKGFHITFVNTEFNHKRFLKSLGPNSLDGLPDFVFETIPDGLPPCDDDDDGDATQDIASLCESVRTNCLRPFLNKLTSCSPPVTCIVSDGFMSFTITAAEELGIPVALFFSIAACGFMGVKQYSALKEKGLSPLKDDRLLNNVIDWIPGMKDIRLKDLPSFFRGANPLEVTMFNFAREAADRAHKATAVVIQTFDALERDVLEAISSTIPHSYAIGPLQLLLDHIPEDHPGINVGYSLWKEDSECLQWLQTKPPNSVVYVNFGSTTVMTPQQLVEFGFGLANSNQPFLWIIRPDLVVGESAVLPAELADQIKEKELPADMDSKKGEVADNKTHHVLCIPTPTQSHIKAMLKLAKLLHSRGFHITFVNTEYNHKRFLKSLGPDSLHGLPDFRFETIPDGLPPSDADATQDVVPLIEAIMEKMLAPFCDLVKRLNDMTRTCNDSPPSVTRIVSDGFMPFTIAAGRELGIPVVFFYTIPACSFMGFKELDIIIDWIPGMKDMHVRDMPSFCWSGSTIDHFVLNSCIEATEKAHQASAIIIHTFKALEQDVLDAISSMFPQVFVIGPLQLLLNRIPEHPLKLKYSLWKEESECLQWLNTKPKGSVLYVNFGSIAIMSPEQVAEFGYGIANSKHPFLWIIRPDLVVGETAVLPLEFAAETKGRGLIGSWCPQEEVLNHPSIGGFLTHSGWNSTVESLSSGVPLLCCPFGGDQPTNCRFCCKEWGIGMEMDKEALKREEVEKLVKELMEGEKGKEMRKNVMEWKRLAHEATEPNGSSSIDLDNLVSHLVS
;
A
#
# COMPACT_ATOMS: atom_id res chain seq x y z
N MET A 1 -55.68 34.35 4.98
CA MET A 1 -55.23 35.75 4.90
C MET A 1 -54.50 36.07 6.19
N GLY A 2 -53.24 36.45 6.27
CA GLY A 2 -52.21 36.64 5.26
C GLY A 2 -50.84 36.40 5.89
N SER A 3 -49.95 35.84 5.07
CA SER A 3 -48.52 35.61 5.28
C SER A 3 -47.76 36.89 5.67
N ARG A 4 -46.88 36.80 6.68
CA ARG A 4 -45.72 37.68 6.81
C ARG A 4 -44.47 36.89 6.44
N GLN A 5 -43.65 37.47 5.56
CA GLN A 5 -42.30 37.03 5.21
C GLN A 5 -41.35 37.34 6.39
N GLU A 6 -40.57 36.36 6.84
CA GLU A 6 -39.30 36.58 7.54
C GLU A 6 -38.20 36.00 6.63
N GLY A 7 -37.29 36.86 6.16
CA GLY A 7 -36.16 36.49 5.31
C GLY A 7 -34.88 36.24 6.11
N ASP A 8 -34.05 35.33 5.61
CA ASP A 8 -32.71 34.96 6.09
C ASP A 8 -31.85 36.17 6.52
N ARG A 9 -31.51 36.30 7.82
CA ARG A 9 -30.45 37.20 8.30
C ARG A 9 -29.30 36.39 8.91
N LYS A 10 -28.09 36.56 8.34
CA LYS A 10 -26.85 35.92 8.84
C LYS A 10 -26.51 36.40 10.27
N PRO A 11 -26.06 35.53 11.19
CA PRO A 11 -25.53 35.94 12.48
C PRO A 11 -24.22 36.73 12.31
N HIS A 12 -23.97 37.73 13.15
CA HIS A 12 -22.78 38.59 13.12
C HIS A 12 -21.89 38.33 14.34
N ALA A 13 -20.68 37.80 14.10
CA ALA A 13 -19.62 37.64 15.08
C ALA A 13 -18.57 38.74 14.97
N ILE A 14 -18.30 39.45 16.07
CA ILE A 14 -17.11 40.30 16.18
C ILE A 14 -15.96 39.48 16.78
N CYS A 15 -14.83 39.41 16.08
CA CYS A 15 -13.66 38.65 16.46
C CYS A 15 -12.56 39.58 16.97
N ILE A 16 -11.97 39.34 18.13
CA ILE A 16 -10.86 40.15 18.66
C ILE A 16 -9.76 39.29 19.28
N ALA A 17 -8.55 39.42 18.75
CA ALA A 17 -7.40 38.63 19.19
C ALA A 17 -6.58 39.36 20.26
N LEU A 18 -5.89 38.61 21.11
CA LEU A 18 -4.78 39.17 21.87
C LEU A 18 -3.75 39.69 20.86
N PRO A 19 -3.18 40.91 20.99
CA PRO A 19 -2.45 41.57 19.91
C PRO A 19 -1.01 41.02 19.70
N PHE A 20 -0.83 39.70 19.86
CA PHE A 20 0.37 38.97 19.53
C PHE A 20 0.19 38.18 18.23
N GLN A 21 1.25 38.07 17.42
CA GLN A 21 1.18 37.45 16.10
C GLN A 21 0.55 36.05 16.10
N SER A 22 0.96 35.17 17.00
CA SER A 22 0.44 33.79 17.05
C SER A 22 -1.07 33.76 17.38
N HIS A 23 -1.53 34.64 18.26
CA HIS A 23 -2.93 34.76 18.67
C HIS A 23 -3.80 35.32 17.54
N ILE A 24 -3.33 36.40 16.90
CA ILE A 24 -3.99 36.98 15.72
C ILE A 24 -4.07 35.94 14.61
N LYS A 25 -2.96 35.25 14.30
CA LYS A 25 -2.92 34.19 13.29
C LYS A 25 -3.93 33.09 13.60
N ALA A 26 -3.98 32.60 14.84
CA ALA A 26 -4.92 31.55 15.21
C ALA A 26 -6.38 32.01 15.14
N LEU A 27 -6.70 33.16 15.73
CA LEU A 27 -8.08 33.65 15.75
C LEU A 27 -8.56 34.09 14.36
N LEU A 28 -7.69 34.67 13.53
CA LEU A 28 -8.04 35.03 12.14
C LEU A 28 -8.37 33.77 11.32
N LYS A 29 -7.65 32.67 11.55
CA LYS A 29 -8.01 31.37 10.96
C LYS A 29 -9.37 30.87 11.45
N PHE A 30 -9.65 31.00 12.75
CA PHE A 30 -10.95 30.62 13.29
C PHE A 30 -12.09 31.51 12.78
N ALA A 31 -11.84 32.82 12.64
CA ALA A 31 -12.81 33.77 12.09
C ALA A 31 -13.14 33.46 10.62
N LYS A 32 -12.16 33.06 9.80
CA LYS A 32 -12.40 32.57 8.45
C LYS A 32 -13.27 31.30 8.43
N LEU A 33 -13.10 30.39 9.40
CA LEU A 33 -13.99 29.22 9.53
C LEU A 33 -15.43 29.62 9.89
N LEU A 34 -15.62 30.60 10.77
CA LEU A 34 -16.94 31.11 11.13
C LEU A 34 -17.63 31.81 9.95
N HIS A 35 -16.87 32.62 9.20
CA HIS A 35 -17.37 33.24 7.96
C HIS A 35 -17.87 32.20 6.96
N PHE A 36 -17.08 31.14 6.75
CA PHE A 36 -17.47 30.02 5.92
C PHE A 36 -18.74 29.31 6.42
N LYS A 37 -18.94 29.25 7.74
CA LYS A 37 -20.17 28.72 8.37
C LYS A 37 -21.35 29.71 8.36
N GLY A 38 -21.27 30.77 7.56
CA GLY A 38 -22.37 31.69 7.30
C GLY A 38 -22.45 32.89 8.23
N PHE A 39 -21.43 33.15 9.05
CA PHE A 39 -21.37 34.36 9.87
C PHE A 39 -20.93 35.58 9.06
N HIS A 40 -21.53 36.74 9.35
CA HIS A 40 -20.87 38.01 9.10
C HIS A 40 -19.74 38.15 10.13
N ILE A 41 -18.53 38.50 9.69
CA ILE A 41 -17.37 38.69 10.58
C ILE A 41 -16.93 40.15 10.58
N THR A 42 -16.76 40.70 11.79
CA THR A 42 -15.93 41.90 12.00
C THR A 42 -14.68 41.48 12.75
N PHE A 43 -13.50 41.53 12.13
CA PHE A 43 -12.23 41.21 12.78
C PHE A 43 -11.54 42.48 13.28
N VAL A 44 -11.38 42.60 14.59
CA VAL A 44 -10.84 43.79 15.25
C VAL A 44 -9.35 43.61 15.53
N ASN A 45 -8.54 44.47 14.91
CA ASN A 45 -7.12 44.63 15.21
C ASN A 45 -6.89 45.83 16.14
N THR A 46 -5.72 45.88 16.78
CA THR A 46 -5.24 47.17 17.31
C THR A 46 -4.77 48.06 16.15
N GLU A 47 -4.83 49.38 16.31
CA GLU A 47 -4.30 50.32 15.31
C GLU A 47 -2.83 50.02 14.97
N PHE A 48 -2.02 49.67 15.97
CA PHE A 48 -0.62 49.26 15.79
C PHE A 48 -0.50 48.01 14.90
N ASN A 49 -1.20 46.92 15.20
CA ASN A 49 -1.10 45.69 14.41
C ASN A 49 -1.78 45.82 13.04
N HIS A 50 -2.81 46.65 12.92
CA HIS A 50 -3.42 46.97 11.62
C HIS A 50 -2.41 47.64 10.70
N LYS A 51 -1.66 48.65 11.18
CA LYS A 51 -0.55 49.26 10.43
C LYS A 51 0.53 48.25 10.05
N ARG A 52 0.88 47.33 10.96
CA ARG A 52 1.88 46.27 10.69
C ARG A 52 1.42 45.29 9.61
N PHE A 53 0.16 44.89 9.59
CA PHE A 53 -0.39 44.08 8.51
C PHE A 53 -0.29 44.80 7.16
N LEU A 54 -0.66 46.08 7.11
CA LEU A 54 -0.55 46.87 5.88
C LEU A 54 0.90 47.05 5.42
N LYS A 55 1.86 47.18 6.35
CA LYS A 55 3.30 47.23 6.03
C LYS A 55 3.82 45.89 5.50
N SER A 56 3.43 44.79 6.13
CA SER A 56 3.88 43.43 5.80
C SER A 56 3.28 42.92 4.48
N LEU A 57 1.98 43.12 4.29
CA LEU A 57 1.19 42.49 3.22
C LEU A 57 0.71 43.48 2.14
N GLY A 58 0.95 44.79 2.33
CA GLY A 58 0.56 45.85 1.41
C GLY A 58 -0.71 46.61 1.83
N PRO A 59 -0.96 47.79 1.24
CA PRO A 59 -1.99 48.74 1.69
C PRO A 59 -3.44 48.27 1.53
N ASN A 60 -3.68 47.27 0.68
CA ASN A 60 -5.02 46.74 0.39
C ASN A 60 -5.27 45.38 1.08
N SER A 61 -4.33 44.93 1.93
CA SER A 61 -4.36 43.59 2.52
C SER A 61 -5.50 43.38 3.53
N LEU A 62 -6.17 44.45 3.97
CA LEU A 62 -7.27 44.42 4.93
C LEU A 62 -8.59 44.97 4.37
N ASP A 63 -8.72 45.09 3.04
CA ASP A 63 -9.93 45.59 2.36
C ASP A 63 -11.18 44.72 2.62
N GLY A 64 -10.97 43.45 3.00
CA GLY A 64 -12.03 42.54 3.44
C GLY A 64 -13.06 42.18 2.36
N LEU A 65 -14.23 41.72 2.80
CA LEU A 65 -15.42 41.42 2.02
C LEU A 65 -16.64 42.14 2.62
N PRO A 66 -17.76 42.30 1.89
CA PRO A 66 -18.97 42.92 2.43
C PRO A 66 -19.52 42.28 3.72
N ASP A 67 -19.22 41.00 3.96
CA ASP A 67 -19.57 40.26 5.19
C ASP A 67 -18.34 39.74 5.97
N PHE A 68 -17.14 40.25 5.66
CA PHE A 68 -15.90 40.05 6.43
C PHE A 68 -15.08 41.34 6.47
N VAL A 69 -15.25 42.15 7.50
CA VAL A 69 -14.62 43.47 7.58
C VAL A 69 -13.54 43.52 8.65
N PHE A 70 -12.48 44.31 8.41
CA PHE A 70 -11.45 44.59 9.40
C PHE A 70 -11.69 45.95 10.03
N GLU A 71 -11.64 45.98 11.35
CA GLU A 71 -11.87 47.19 12.15
C GLU A 71 -10.72 47.38 13.13
N THR A 72 -10.60 48.60 13.66
CA THR A 72 -9.55 48.94 14.62
C THR A 72 -10.08 49.47 15.94
N ILE A 73 -9.29 49.25 16.98
CA ILE A 73 -9.38 49.95 18.26
C ILE A 73 -7.96 50.43 18.67
N PRO A 74 -7.85 51.52 19.45
CA PRO A 74 -6.57 51.92 20.02
C PRO A 74 -6.05 50.86 20.98
N ASP A 75 -4.73 50.65 20.99
CA ASP A 75 -4.04 49.75 21.93
C ASP A 75 -3.75 50.41 23.29
N GLY A 76 -4.08 51.69 23.47
CA GLY A 76 -3.93 52.42 24.72
C GLY A 76 -2.47 52.63 25.17
N LEU A 77 -1.49 52.41 24.29
CA LEU A 77 -0.08 52.67 24.55
C LEU A 77 0.38 54.00 23.89
N PRO A 78 1.44 54.65 24.40
CA PRO A 78 2.00 55.83 23.75
C PRO A 78 2.41 55.53 22.29
N PRO A 79 2.30 56.50 21.36
CA PRO A 79 2.86 56.34 20.02
C PRO A 79 4.35 56.01 20.11
N CYS A 80 4.83 55.02 19.35
CA CYS A 80 6.27 54.81 19.20
C CYS A 80 6.86 56.00 18.43
N ASP A 81 7.90 56.63 18.96
CA ASP A 81 8.49 57.88 18.45
C ASP A 81 9.25 57.72 17.11
N ASP A 82 9.38 56.50 16.57
CA ASP A 82 10.07 56.22 15.33
C ASP A 82 9.10 55.63 14.28
N ASP A 83 8.62 56.47 13.37
CA ASP A 83 7.88 56.07 12.17
C ASP A 83 8.72 55.19 11.20
N ASP A 84 10.00 54.93 11.51
CA ASP A 84 10.98 54.24 10.66
C ASP A 84 11.45 52.85 11.20
N ASP A 85 11.31 52.54 12.50
CA ASP A 85 11.76 51.25 13.09
C ASP A 85 10.61 50.24 13.29
N GLY A 86 9.65 50.26 12.34
CA GLY A 86 8.31 49.68 12.46
C GLY A 86 8.19 48.14 12.49
N ASP A 87 9.22 47.43 12.94
CA ASP A 87 9.23 45.96 13.03
C ASP A 87 9.31 45.47 14.50
N ALA A 88 9.61 46.33 15.48
CA ALA A 88 9.69 45.96 16.89
C ALA A 88 8.33 45.51 17.47
N THR A 89 8.35 44.44 18.27
CA THR A 89 7.17 43.96 19.01
C THR A 89 6.90 44.86 20.23
N GLN A 90 5.63 45.21 20.48
CA GLN A 90 5.25 45.97 21.68
C GLN A 90 5.62 45.20 22.95
N ASP A 91 5.98 45.94 24.02
CA ASP A 91 6.26 45.32 25.32
C ASP A 91 5.04 44.50 25.79
N ILE A 92 5.26 43.19 25.93
CA ILE A 92 4.24 42.20 26.25
C ILE A 92 3.50 42.56 27.54
N THR A 93 4.21 43.06 28.55
CA THR A 93 3.65 43.35 29.88
C THR A 93 2.77 44.60 29.83
N SER A 94 3.26 45.64 29.17
CA SER A 94 2.58 46.93 29.01
C SER A 94 1.31 46.77 28.18
N LEU A 95 1.37 45.96 27.11
CA LEU A 95 0.22 45.64 26.28
C LEU A 95 -0.83 44.81 27.05
N CYS A 96 -0.41 43.80 27.82
CA CYS A 96 -1.33 43.03 28.68
C CYS A 96 -2.03 43.93 29.71
N GLU A 97 -1.33 44.88 30.33
CA GLU A 97 -1.96 45.82 31.26
C GLU A 97 -2.90 46.80 30.54
N SER A 98 -2.55 47.24 29.33
CA SER A 98 -3.42 48.07 28.51
C SER A 98 -4.69 47.33 28.07
N VAL A 99 -4.59 46.06 27.68
CA VAL A 99 -5.77 45.18 27.41
C VAL A 99 -6.71 45.18 28.61
N ARG A 100 -6.16 45.10 29.82
CA ARG A 100 -6.92 45.03 31.06
C ARG A 100 -7.60 46.35 31.43
N THR A 101 -7.04 47.49 31.05
CA THR A 101 -7.45 48.83 31.53
C THR A 101 -8.08 49.72 30.47
N ASN A 102 -7.64 49.63 29.21
CA ASN A 102 -7.94 50.60 28.16
C ASN A 102 -8.84 50.06 27.04
N PHE A 103 -8.95 48.74 26.85
CA PHE A 103 -9.63 48.17 25.67
C PHE A 103 -11.16 48.13 25.76
N LEU A 104 -11.73 48.08 26.97
CA LEU A 104 -13.19 47.89 27.16
C LEU A 104 -14.01 49.00 26.49
N ARG A 105 -13.69 50.27 26.76
CA ARG A 105 -14.50 51.39 26.27
C ARG A 105 -14.44 51.55 24.74
N PRO A 106 -13.27 51.51 24.08
CA PRO A 106 -13.19 51.51 22.62
C PRO A 106 -13.91 50.33 21.97
N PHE A 107 -13.81 49.13 22.57
CA PHE A 107 -14.48 47.95 22.04
C PHE A 107 -16.00 48.01 22.16
N LEU A 108 -16.54 48.51 23.28
CA LEU A 108 -17.98 48.79 23.42
C LEU A 108 -18.49 49.78 22.38
N ASN A 109 -17.75 50.87 22.13
CA ASN A 109 -18.11 51.83 21.09
C ASN A 109 -18.15 51.13 19.72
N LYS A 110 -17.17 50.27 19.42
CA LYS A 110 -17.11 49.51 18.17
C LYS A 110 -18.33 48.57 18.03
N LEU A 111 -18.63 47.77 19.06
CA LEU A 111 -19.80 46.88 19.12
C LEU A 111 -21.11 47.60 18.77
N THR A 112 -21.33 48.81 19.30
CA THR A 112 -22.55 49.60 19.04
C THR A 112 -22.60 50.27 17.66
N SER A 113 -21.44 50.42 17.00
CA SER A 113 -21.32 51.08 15.70
C SER A 113 -21.40 50.13 14.50
N CYS A 114 -21.26 48.81 14.74
CA CYS A 114 -21.28 47.79 13.69
C CYS A 114 -22.65 47.67 13.01
N SER A 115 -22.64 47.49 11.67
CA SER A 115 -23.82 47.21 10.86
C SER A 115 -23.54 46.02 9.94
N PRO A 116 -24.31 44.91 9.99
CA PRO A 116 -25.50 44.69 10.83
C PRO A 116 -25.17 44.58 12.33
N PRO A 117 -26.16 44.64 13.24
CA PRO A 117 -25.92 44.54 14.68
C PRO A 117 -25.18 43.26 15.06
N VAL A 118 -24.20 43.35 15.98
CA VAL A 118 -23.42 42.21 16.46
C VAL A 118 -24.32 41.28 17.28
N THR A 119 -24.30 39.99 16.96
CA THR A 119 -25.10 38.97 17.65
C THR A 119 -24.28 38.11 18.61
N CYS A 120 -22.95 38.04 18.45
CA CYS A 120 -22.05 37.36 19.38
C CYS A 120 -20.61 37.91 19.32
N ILE A 121 -19.85 37.64 20.38
CA ILE A 121 -18.43 37.98 20.48
C ILE A 121 -17.60 36.69 20.41
N VAL A 122 -16.56 36.68 19.58
CA VAL A 122 -15.55 35.60 19.52
C VAL A 122 -14.21 36.20 19.89
N SER A 123 -13.80 36.00 21.14
CA SER A 123 -12.67 36.68 21.73
C SER A 123 -11.53 35.71 21.96
N ASP A 124 -10.29 36.15 21.80
CA ASP A 124 -9.16 35.44 22.40
C ASP A 124 -9.41 35.28 23.91
N GLY A 125 -9.11 34.10 24.45
CA GLY A 125 -9.38 33.73 25.84
C GLY A 125 -8.69 34.61 26.87
N PHE A 126 -7.62 35.33 26.48
CA PHE A 126 -6.90 36.27 27.34
C PHE A 126 -7.46 37.69 27.35
N MET A 127 -8.41 38.00 26.46
CA MET A 127 -9.03 39.32 26.36
C MET A 127 -10.23 39.44 27.31
N SER A 128 -10.02 39.26 28.62
CA SER A 128 -11.07 39.10 29.64
C SER A 128 -12.14 40.21 29.67
N PHE A 129 -11.81 41.42 29.22
CA PHE A 129 -12.75 42.55 29.16
C PHE A 129 -13.92 42.30 28.20
N THR A 130 -13.78 41.41 27.21
CA THR A 130 -14.84 41.08 26.25
C THR A 130 -16.01 40.37 26.91
N ILE A 131 -15.77 39.66 28.03
CA ILE A 131 -16.82 39.09 28.87
C ILE A 131 -17.63 40.22 29.52
N THR A 132 -16.98 41.27 30.01
CA THR A 132 -17.67 42.44 30.56
C THR A 132 -18.50 43.14 29.47
N ALA A 133 -17.93 43.29 28.27
CA ALA A 133 -18.66 43.90 27.15
C ALA A 133 -19.89 43.07 26.72
N ALA A 134 -19.77 41.74 26.73
CA ALA A 134 -20.88 40.82 26.49
C ALA A 134 -21.98 40.92 27.56
N GLU A 135 -21.59 40.97 28.84
CA GLU A 135 -22.52 41.15 29.97
C GLU A 135 -23.26 42.49 29.89
N GLU A 136 -22.58 43.60 29.53
CA GLU A 136 -23.18 44.93 29.39
C GLU A 136 -24.20 45.02 28.24
N LEU A 137 -23.97 44.30 27.14
CA LEU A 137 -24.82 44.33 25.95
C LEU A 137 -25.81 43.16 25.88
N GLY A 138 -25.71 42.18 26.77
CA GLY A 138 -26.59 41.01 26.81
C GLY A 138 -26.44 40.06 25.61
N ILE A 139 -25.23 39.95 25.04
CA ILE A 139 -24.93 39.08 23.88
C ILE A 139 -23.95 37.96 24.26
N PRO A 140 -24.02 36.77 23.64
CA PRO A 140 -23.13 35.65 23.97
C PRO A 140 -21.66 35.90 23.59
N VAL A 141 -20.75 35.33 24.37
CA VAL A 141 -19.29 35.37 24.12
C VAL A 141 -18.70 33.96 24.08
N ALA A 142 -17.96 33.68 23.02
CA ALA A 142 -17.11 32.50 22.88
C ALA A 142 -15.65 32.90 23.08
N LEU A 143 -14.94 32.20 23.96
CA LEU A 143 -13.51 32.39 24.19
C LEU A 143 -12.71 31.39 23.38
N PHE A 144 -11.70 31.86 22.67
CA PHE A 144 -10.80 31.05 21.85
C PHE A 144 -9.39 31.09 22.45
N PHE A 145 -8.92 29.96 22.96
CA PHE A 145 -7.57 29.80 23.50
C PHE A 145 -6.65 29.21 22.44
N SER A 146 -5.66 30.00 22.00
CA SER A 146 -4.60 29.60 21.04
C SER A 146 -3.45 28.81 21.69
N ILE A 147 -3.64 28.40 22.94
CA ILE A 147 -2.69 27.57 23.70
C ILE A 147 -3.19 26.13 23.76
N ALA A 148 -2.26 25.19 23.93
CA ALA A 148 -2.58 23.78 24.15
C ALA A 148 -3.45 23.58 25.40
N ALA A 149 -4.25 22.51 25.43
CA ALA A 149 -5.11 22.19 26.58
C ALA A 149 -4.28 22.01 27.87
N CYS A 150 -3.10 21.39 27.78
CA CYS A 150 -2.16 21.28 28.91
C CYS A 150 -1.66 22.65 29.41
N GLY A 151 -1.43 23.61 28.50
CA GLY A 151 -1.09 24.98 28.85
C GLY A 151 -2.22 25.68 29.60
N PHE A 152 -3.46 25.52 29.10
CA PHE A 152 -4.66 26.09 29.74
C PHE A 152 -4.87 25.51 31.14
N MET A 153 -4.76 24.18 31.28
CA MET A 153 -4.86 23.48 32.56
C MET A 153 -3.77 23.93 33.54
N GLY A 154 -2.55 24.15 33.06
CA GLY A 154 -1.45 24.74 33.85
C GLY A 154 -1.77 26.14 34.37
N VAL A 155 -2.37 27.00 33.53
CA VAL A 155 -2.78 28.36 33.95
C VAL A 155 -3.91 28.33 34.98
N LYS A 156 -4.82 27.36 34.86
CA LYS A 156 -5.93 27.16 35.81
C LYS A 156 -5.46 26.81 37.22
N GLN A 157 -4.21 26.38 37.41
CA GLN A 157 -3.66 26.00 38.73
C GLN A 157 -3.22 27.18 39.60
N TYR A 158 -3.51 28.41 39.20
CA TYR A 158 -3.15 29.62 39.93
C TYR A 158 -3.41 29.56 41.44
N SER A 159 -4.64 29.24 41.84
CA SER A 159 -5.06 29.25 43.25
C SER A 159 -4.31 28.18 44.04
N VAL A 160 -4.11 27.01 43.43
CA VAL A 160 -3.38 25.90 44.02
C VAL A 160 -1.90 26.24 44.20
N LEU A 161 -1.29 26.94 43.24
CA LEU A 161 0.09 27.41 43.34
C LEU A 161 0.28 28.42 44.49
N LYS A 162 -0.68 29.33 44.69
CA LYS A 162 -0.67 30.26 45.83
C LYS A 162 -0.88 29.56 47.17
N GLU A 163 -1.87 28.69 47.26
CA GLU A 163 -2.19 27.92 48.47
C GLU A 163 -1.02 27.05 48.92
N LYS A 164 -0.32 26.44 47.96
CA LYS A 164 0.88 25.63 48.23
C LYS A 164 2.14 26.46 48.47
N GLY A 165 2.06 27.79 48.44
CA GLY A 165 3.21 28.68 48.66
C GLY A 165 4.26 28.62 47.56
N LEU A 166 3.88 28.18 46.35
CA LEU A 166 4.75 28.04 45.18
C LEU A 166 4.78 29.31 44.30
N PHE A 167 4.01 30.34 44.64
CA PHE A 167 4.03 31.66 44.00
C PHE A 167 4.06 32.82 45.03
N PRO A 168 4.92 33.84 44.86
CA PRO A 168 6.08 33.85 43.96
C PRO A 168 7.08 32.78 44.41
N LEU A 169 7.80 32.17 43.46
CA LEU A 169 8.71 31.09 43.75
C LEU A 169 9.90 31.63 44.56
N LYS A 170 10.11 31.07 45.75
CA LYS A 170 11.17 31.53 46.68
C LYS A 170 12.49 30.78 46.52
N ASP A 171 12.45 29.57 45.98
CA ASP A 171 13.61 28.69 45.83
C ASP A 171 13.54 27.93 44.50
N ASP A 172 14.49 28.21 43.61
CA ASP A 172 14.62 27.57 42.29
C ASP A 172 14.88 26.07 42.39
N ARG A 173 15.32 25.53 43.54
CA ARG A 173 15.48 24.08 43.72
C ARG A 173 14.17 23.31 43.58
N LEU A 174 13.04 23.96 43.85
CA LEU A 174 11.70 23.37 43.72
C LEU A 174 11.29 23.14 42.26
N LEU A 175 11.96 23.76 41.29
CA LEU A 175 11.64 23.66 39.86
C LEU A 175 11.68 22.23 39.32
N ASN A 176 12.54 21.37 39.87
CA ASN A 176 12.65 19.98 39.42
C ASN A 176 11.65 19.03 40.11
N ASN A 177 10.88 19.51 41.08
CA ASN A 177 9.93 18.67 41.79
C ASN A 177 8.80 18.26 40.85
N VAL A 178 8.54 16.95 40.79
CA VAL A 178 7.37 16.39 40.12
C VAL A 178 6.12 16.80 40.91
N ILE A 179 5.08 17.20 40.19
CA ILE A 179 3.76 17.53 40.75
C ILE A 179 2.72 16.57 40.16
N ASP A 180 1.91 16.01 41.03
CA ASP A 180 0.92 14.96 40.73
C ASP A 180 -0.52 15.45 40.92
N TRP A 181 -0.70 16.70 41.30
CA TRP A 181 -1.98 17.29 41.68
C TRP A 181 -2.69 18.03 40.55
N ILE A 182 -2.13 18.07 39.33
CA ILE A 182 -2.75 18.73 38.17
C ILE A 182 -3.59 17.70 37.37
N PRO A 183 -4.92 17.88 37.27
CA PRO A 183 -5.78 16.94 36.55
C PRO A 183 -5.38 16.76 35.09
N GLY A 184 -5.34 15.51 34.63
CA GLY A 184 -5.00 15.16 33.23
C GLY A 184 -3.51 15.29 32.87
N MET A 185 -2.65 15.73 33.80
CA MET A 185 -1.23 15.96 33.54
C MET A 185 -0.36 15.11 34.48
N LYS A 186 0.21 14.01 33.96
CA LYS A 186 1.08 13.09 34.71
C LYS A 186 2.55 13.43 34.51
N ASP A 187 3.36 13.15 35.52
CA ASP A 187 4.83 13.25 35.49
C ASP A 187 5.41 14.64 35.15
N ILE A 188 4.61 15.69 35.30
CA ILE A 188 5.03 17.07 35.08
C ILE A 188 5.81 17.60 36.28
N ARG A 189 6.75 18.51 36.05
CA ARG A 189 7.51 19.19 37.10
C ARG A 189 7.09 20.64 37.22
N LEU A 190 7.41 21.28 38.35
CA LEU A 190 7.11 22.70 38.55
C LEU A 190 7.71 23.60 37.46
N LYS A 191 8.89 23.25 36.92
CA LYS A 191 9.51 23.96 35.79
C LYS A 191 8.84 23.79 34.44
N ASP A 192 8.01 22.76 34.29
CA ASP A 192 7.26 22.49 33.07
C ASP A 192 5.98 23.35 33.02
N LEU A 193 5.60 23.99 34.12
CA LEU A 193 4.59 25.05 34.14
C LEU A 193 5.15 26.37 33.60
N PRO A 194 4.30 27.24 33.03
CA PRO A 194 4.71 28.52 32.49
C PRO A 194 5.62 29.38 33.41
N SER A 195 6.64 30.00 32.81
CA SER A 195 7.73 30.66 33.54
C SER A 195 7.30 31.84 34.42
N PHE A 196 6.21 32.55 34.08
CA PHE A 196 5.66 33.63 34.89
C PHE A 196 5.12 33.16 36.26
N PHE A 197 4.94 31.85 36.48
CA PHE A 197 4.68 31.28 37.82
C PHE A 197 5.87 31.38 38.78
N ARG A 198 7.05 31.78 38.29
CA ARG A 198 8.20 32.05 39.14
C ARG A 198 8.04 33.36 39.91
N GLY A 199 7.31 34.35 39.38
CA GLY A 199 7.11 35.64 40.05
C GLY A 199 8.42 36.35 40.40
N ALA A 200 9.47 36.16 39.58
CA ALA A 200 10.83 36.57 39.90
C ALA A 200 11.03 38.08 39.70
N ASN A 201 10.17 38.73 38.92
CA ASN A 201 10.20 40.16 38.64
C ASN A 201 8.77 40.74 38.58
N PRO A 202 8.61 42.08 38.64
CA PRO A 202 7.29 42.72 38.57
C PRO A 202 6.49 42.36 37.31
N SER A 203 7.15 42.15 36.17
CA SER A 203 6.50 41.75 34.91
C SER A 203 5.90 40.35 34.98
N ASP A 204 6.59 39.39 35.61
CA ASP A 204 6.06 38.04 35.88
C ASP A 204 4.79 38.11 36.72
N VAL A 205 4.76 39.00 37.73
CA VAL A 205 3.60 39.20 38.60
C VAL A 205 2.43 39.81 37.81
N THR A 206 2.69 40.79 36.95
CA THR A 206 1.69 41.37 36.05
C THR A 206 1.12 40.34 35.09
N MET A 207 1.99 39.56 34.43
CA MET A 207 1.59 38.49 33.51
C MET A 207 0.79 37.40 34.23
N PHE A 208 1.23 37.00 35.42
CA PHE A 208 0.53 36.04 36.27
C PHE A 208 -0.88 36.52 36.65
N ASN A 209 -1.04 37.80 36.97
CA ASN A 209 -2.36 38.38 37.27
C ASN A 209 -3.25 38.48 36.03
N PHE A 210 -2.68 38.82 34.87
CA PHE A 210 -3.38 38.90 33.59
C PHE A 210 -3.95 37.53 33.17
N LEU A 211 -3.11 36.49 33.14
CA LEU A 211 -3.50 35.15 32.71
C LEU A 211 -4.48 34.49 33.69
N ARG A 212 -4.30 34.74 34.99
CA ARG A 212 -5.27 34.36 36.01
C ARG A 212 -6.64 34.97 35.75
N GLU A 213 -6.72 36.28 35.53
CA GLU A 213 -7.99 36.97 35.33
C GLU A 213 -8.75 36.37 34.14
N ALA A 214 -8.03 36.05 33.06
CA ALA A 214 -8.58 35.39 31.88
C ALA A 214 -9.17 34.01 32.19
N VAL A 215 -8.41 33.12 32.85
CA VAL A 215 -8.85 31.74 33.10
C VAL A 215 -9.90 31.66 34.20
N ASP A 216 -9.78 32.46 35.27
CA ASP A 216 -10.78 32.52 36.35
C ASP A 216 -12.16 32.89 35.80
N ARG A 217 -12.20 33.77 34.79
CA ARG A 217 -13.44 34.25 34.18
C ARG A 217 -13.93 33.38 33.03
N ALA A 218 -13.16 32.40 32.57
CA ALA A 218 -13.51 31.59 31.40
C ALA A 218 -14.85 30.85 31.54
N HIS A 219 -15.22 30.45 32.76
CA HIS A 219 -16.51 29.81 33.05
C HIS A 219 -17.74 30.70 32.82
N LYS A 220 -17.55 32.03 32.69
CA LYS A 220 -18.63 32.97 32.37
C LYS A 220 -18.94 33.03 30.87
N ALA A 221 -18.09 32.47 30.03
CA ALA A 221 -18.31 32.46 28.59
C ALA A 221 -19.39 31.45 28.20
N THR A 222 -20.09 31.74 27.11
CA THR A 222 -21.08 30.84 26.51
C THR A 222 -20.42 29.59 25.92
N ALA A 223 -19.19 29.74 25.42
CA ALA A 223 -18.38 28.63 24.91
C ALA A 223 -16.90 28.91 25.14
N VAL A 224 -16.12 27.85 25.35
CA VAL A 224 -14.67 27.87 25.39
C VAL A 224 -14.16 26.96 24.27
N VAL A 225 -13.33 27.50 23.39
CA VAL A 225 -12.69 26.79 22.30
C VAL A 225 -11.19 26.73 22.59
N ILE A 226 -10.60 25.55 22.53
CA ILE A 226 -9.16 25.33 22.71
C ILE A 226 -8.58 24.83 21.39
N GLN A 227 -7.48 25.44 20.94
CA GLN A 227 -6.80 25.06 19.71
C GLN A 227 -6.01 23.75 19.88
N THR A 228 -6.73 22.63 19.87
CA THR A 228 -6.22 21.26 19.97
C THR A 228 -7.22 20.29 19.34
N PHE A 229 -6.98 18.98 19.43
CA PHE A 229 -7.92 17.94 18.98
C PHE A 229 -7.86 16.73 19.91
N ASP A 230 -8.94 15.96 19.95
CA ASP A 230 -9.16 14.90 20.95
C ASP A 230 -8.08 13.83 20.97
N ALA A 231 -7.53 13.46 19.81
CA ALA A 231 -6.45 12.47 19.75
C ALA A 231 -5.12 12.97 20.33
N LEU A 232 -4.90 14.30 20.43
CA LEU A 232 -3.65 14.88 20.93
C LEU A 232 -3.62 15.04 22.45
N GLU A 233 -4.73 15.51 23.06
CA GLU A 233 -4.76 15.91 24.48
C GLU A 233 -5.98 15.37 25.25
N ARG A 234 -6.44 14.15 24.92
CA ARG A 234 -7.64 13.50 25.48
C ARG A 234 -7.78 13.65 27.00
N ASP A 235 -6.80 13.17 27.78
CA ASP A 235 -6.85 13.15 29.25
C ASP A 235 -7.02 14.56 29.86
N VAL A 236 -6.40 15.57 29.23
CA VAL A 236 -6.47 16.96 29.67
C VAL A 236 -7.81 17.59 29.27
N LEU A 237 -8.29 17.30 28.06
CA LEU A 237 -9.59 17.78 27.57
C LEU A 237 -10.75 17.22 28.41
N GLU A 238 -10.71 15.94 28.78
CA GLU A 238 -11.68 15.34 29.70
C GLU A 238 -11.67 16.05 31.06
N ALA A 239 -10.48 16.35 31.60
CA ALA A 239 -10.33 17.08 32.84
C ALA A 239 -10.82 18.53 32.76
N ILE A 240 -10.59 19.24 31.64
CA ILE A 240 -11.12 20.59 31.41
C ILE A 240 -12.64 20.54 31.32
N SER A 241 -13.20 19.64 30.51
CA SER A 241 -14.64 19.49 30.28
C SER A 241 -15.42 19.18 31.56
N SER A 242 -14.80 18.48 32.52
CA SER A 242 -15.40 18.24 33.84
C SER A 242 -15.64 19.52 34.66
N THR A 243 -14.94 20.61 34.33
CA THR A 243 -15.01 21.89 35.04
C THR A 243 -15.55 23.05 34.20
N ILE A 244 -15.49 22.93 32.88
CA ILE A 244 -16.02 23.87 31.90
C ILE A 244 -16.80 23.04 30.88
N PRO A 245 -18.11 22.80 31.10
CA PRO A 245 -18.89 21.85 30.30
C PRO A 245 -19.05 22.22 28.81
N HIS A 246 -18.86 23.50 28.46
CA HIS A 246 -18.95 24.00 27.07
C HIS A 246 -17.57 24.23 26.46
N CYS A 247 -16.66 23.26 26.64
CA CYS A 247 -15.31 23.28 26.10
C CYS A 247 -15.22 22.47 24.80
N TYR A 248 -14.68 23.06 23.73
CA TYR A 248 -14.55 22.46 22.40
C TYR A 248 -13.09 22.43 21.96
N ALA A 249 -12.60 21.28 21.54
CA ALA A 249 -11.29 21.14 20.90
C ALA A 249 -11.42 21.42 19.39
N ILE A 250 -10.79 22.48 18.88
CA ILE A 250 -10.85 22.85 17.46
C ILE A 250 -9.43 23.09 16.91
N GLY A 251 -8.92 22.11 16.18
CA GLY A 251 -7.63 22.18 15.50
C GLY A 251 -7.29 20.87 14.76
N PRO A 252 -6.20 20.81 13.98
CA PRO A 252 -5.35 21.91 13.56
C PRO A 252 -6.06 22.87 12.58
N LEU A 253 -6.15 24.17 12.92
CA LEU A 253 -6.95 25.15 12.16
C LEU A 253 -6.57 25.27 10.68
N GLN A 254 -5.29 25.08 10.32
CA GLN A 254 -4.88 25.14 8.92
C GLN A 254 -5.56 24.04 8.12
N LEU A 255 -5.61 22.82 8.65
CA LEU A 255 -6.25 21.70 7.98
C LEU A 255 -7.78 21.85 7.88
N LEU A 256 -8.38 22.66 8.76
CA LEU A 256 -9.79 23.02 8.69
C LEU A 256 -10.04 24.09 7.61
N LEU A 257 -9.12 25.06 7.49
CA LEU A 257 -9.16 26.05 6.41
C LEU A 257 -8.88 25.44 5.04
N ASP A 258 -7.99 24.45 4.95
CA ASP A 258 -7.69 23.73 3.71
C ASP A 258 -8.90 22.90 3.22
N ARG A 259 -9.94 22.74 4.06
CA ARG A 259 -11.24 22.15 3.68
C ARG A 259 -12.24 23.19 3.16
N ILE A 260 -11.98 24.50 3.32
CA ILE A 260 -12.85 25.55 2.75
C ILE A 260 -12.61 25.57 1.24
N PRO A 261 -13.63 25.29 0.40
CA PRO A 261 -13.50 25.31 -1.05
C PRO A 261 -12.98 26.67 -1.55
N ASN A 262 -12.12 26.67 -2.57
CA ASN A 262 -11.52 27.89 -3.13
C ASN A 262 -12.56 28.94 -3.57
N SER A 263 -13.76 28.50 -3.97
CA SER A 263 -14.89 29.39 -4.32
C SER A 263 -15.44 30.21 -3.13
N HIS A 264 -15.15 29.78 -1.89
CA HIS A 264 -15.48 30.47 -0.64
C HIS A 264 -14.23 31.08 0.03
N GLN A 265 -13.03 30.95 -0.55
CA GLN A 265 -11.77 31.55 -0.06
C GLN A 265 -11.62 33.03 -0.45
N GLY A 266 -12.71 33.79 -0.49
CA GLY A 266 -12.70 35.21 -0.90
C GLY A 266 -11.83 36.14 -0.02
N ILE A 267 -11.27 35.64 1.09
CA ILE A 267 -10.47 36.42 2.06
C ILE A 267 -8.98 36.03 1.94
N ASN A 268 -8.29 36.64 0.97
CA ASN A 268 -6.87 36.47 0.73
C ASN A 268 -6.00 37.35 1.67
N VAL A 269 -6.24 37.23 2.98
CA VAL A 269 -5.46 37.94 4.00
C VAL A 269 -4.42 36.98 4.58
N GLY A 270 -3.14 37.34 4.45
CA GLY A 270 -2.00 36.65 5.06
C GLY A 270 -2.01 36.70 6.58
N TYR A 271 -1.15 35.91 7.24
CA TYR A 271 -1.21 35.73 8.70
C TYR A 271 -0.02 36.32 9.46
N SER A 272 0.96 36.89 8.77
CA SER A 272 2.23 37.35 9.35
C SER A 272 2.26 38.88 9.50
N LEU A 273 2.66 39.36 10.68
CA LEU A 273 2.99 40.76 10.94
C LEU A 273 4.41 41.11 10.46
N TRP A 274 5.16 40.12 9.97
CA TRP A 274 6.48 40.27 9.36
C TRP A 274 6.41 39.93 7.88
N LYS A 275 7.26 40.60 7.10
CA LYS A 275 7.50 40.20 5.72
C LYS A 275 8.04 38.77 5.69
N GLU A 276 7.35 37.90 4.99
CA GLU A 276 7.74 36.49 4.88
C GLU A 276 8.82 36.33 3.81
N ASP A 277 9.87 35.56 4.14
CA ASP A 277 10.93 35.19 3.19
C ASP A 277 10.61 33.83 2.55
N SER A 278 10.49 33.85 1.23
CA SER A 278 10.18 32.67 0.43
C SER A 278 11.42 31.94 -0.09
N GLU A 279 12.61 32.54 -0.01
CA GLU A 279 13.87 31.93 -0.48
C GLU A 279 14.24 30.70 0.35
N CYS A 280 13.89 30.69 1.64
CA CYS A 280 14.11 29.52 2.50
C CYS A 280 13.40 28.25 1.98
N LEU A 281 12.26 28.39 1.30
CA LEU A 281 11.55 27.28 0.68
C LEU A 281 12.33 26.72 -0.51
N GLN A 282 12.99 27.59 -1.27
CA GLN A 282 13.85 27.17 -2.38
C GLN A 282 15.09 26.43 -1.87
N TRP A 283 15.69 26.91 -0.77
CA TRP A 283 16.81 26.20 -0.14
C TRP A 283 16.38 24.84 0.42
N LEU A 284 15.23 24.75 1.10
CA LEU A 284 14.70 23.47 1.60
C LEU A 284 14.44 22.46 0.48
N GLN A 285 14.05 22.93 -0.71
CA GLN A 285 13.88 22.06 -1.89
C GLN A 285 15.21 21.43 -2.35
N THR A 286 16.36 22.01 -2.00
CA THR A 286 17.68 21.44 -2.35
C THR A 286 18.15 20.33 -1.42
N LYS A 287 17.48 20.12 -0.28
CA LYS A 287 17.89 19.14 0.74
C LYS A 287 16.96 17.91 0.72
N PRO A 288 17.48 16.68 1.01
CA PRO A 288 16.66 15.47 1.04
C PRO A 288 15.48 15.58 2.03
N PRO A 289 14.34 14.90 1.79
CA PRO A 289 13.25 14.85 2.75
C PRO A 289 13.72 14.31 4.11
N ASN A 290 13.18 14.84 5.21
CA ASN A 290 13.52 14.46 6.58
C ASN A 290 15.01 14.66 6.96
N SER A 291 15.76 15.49 6.21
CA SER A 291 17.20 15.70 6.44
C SER A 291 17.58 17.06 7.04
N VAL A 292 16.63 18.00 7.18
CA VAL A 292 16.90 19.37 7.67
C VAL A 292 16.30 19.57 9.05
N VAL A 293 17.12 20.07 9.98
CA VAL A 293 16.65 20.53 11.29
C VAL A 293 16.03 21.92 11.17
N TYR A 294 14.74 22.05 11.41
CA TYR A 294 14.05 23.35 11.45
C TYR A 294 14.10 23.97 12.85
N VAL A 295 14.61 25.19 12.95
CA VAL A 295 14.75 25.94 14.20
C VAL A 295 13.96 27.25 14.10
N ASN A 296 13.04 27.45 15.03
CA ASN A 296 12.28 28.69 15.15
C ASN A 296 11.93 28.93 16.62
N PHE A 297 12.24 30.13 17.12
CA PHE A 297 11.96 30.53 18.52
C PHE A 297 10.61 31.26 18.67
N GLY A 298 9.78 31.27 17.63
CA GLY A 298 8.46 31.88 17.63
C GLY A 298 8.51 33.41 17.56
N SER A 299 7.40 34.07 17.87
CA SER A 299 7.24 35.53 17.74
C SER A 299 7.49 36.32 19.03
N THR A 300 7.71 35.66 20.18
CA THR A 300 7.86 36.31 21.49
C THR A 300 9.21 36.06 22.15
N THR A 301 9.80 34.86 22.00
CA THR A 301 11.07 34.49 22.66
C THR A 301 12.23 35.38 22.22
N VAL A 302 12.97 35.93 23.17
CA VAL A 302 14.22 36.68 22.93
C VAL A 302 15.38 35.95 23.61
N MET A 303 16.60 36.15 23.13
CA MET A 303 17.82 35.57 23.70
C MET A 303 18.93 36.61 23.85
N THR A 304 19.93 36.29 24.68
CA THR A 304 21.12 37.14 24.79
C THR A 304 22.03 36.95 23.56
N PRO A 305 22.91 37.92 23.26
CA PRO A 305 23.91 37.73 22.20
C PRO A 305 24.73 36.45 22.40
N GLN A 306 25.11 36.14 23.66
CA GLN A 306 25.85 34.92 23.98
C GLN A 306 25.04 33.65 23.67
N GLN A 307 23.75 33.62 23.98
CA GLN A 307 22.89 32.46 23.67
C GLN A 307 22.73 32.26 22.16
N LEU A 308 22.61 33.34 21.38
CA LEU A 308 22.55 33.28 19.92
C LEU A 308 23.81 32.62 19.35
N VAL A 309 24.98 33.03 19.84
CA VAL A 309 26.28 32.49 19.42
C VAL A 309 26.43 31.02 19.77
N GLU A 310 26.17 30.64 21.03
CA GLU A 310 26.29 29.25 21.51
C GLU A 310 25.33 28.31 20.75
N PHE A 311 24.09 28.75 20.52
CA PHE A 311 23.11 27.96 19.76
C PHE A 311 23.55 27.78 18.31
N GLY A 312 24.06 28.85 17.69
CA GLY A 312 24.60 28.81 16.33
C GLY A 312 25.78 27.85 16.17
N PHE A 313 26.76 27.88 17.09
CA PHE A 313 27.85 26.91 17.10
C PHE A 313 27.36 25.48 17.36
N GLY A 314 26.38 25.29 18.24
CA GLY A 314 25.75 23.98 18.47
C GLY A 314 25.15 23.39 17.19
N LEU A 315 24.42 24.20 16.41
CA LEU A 315 23.88 23.80 15.11
C LEU A 315 24.97 23.50 14.10
N ALA A 316 25.98 24.36 13.96
CA ALA A 316 27.09 24.16 13.02
C ALA A 316 27.93 22.90 13.34
N ASN A 317 28.08 22.57 14.62
CA ASN A 317 28.81 21.39 15.10
C ASN A 317 28.00 20.09 15.01
N SER A 318 26.67 20.17 14.86
CA SER A 318 25.81 18.98 14.70
C SER A 318 26.04 18.23 13.38
N ASN A 319 26.68 18.88 12.40
CA ASN A 319 26.87 18.40 11.03
C ASN A 319 25.57 18.06 10.29
N GLN A 320 24.41 18.50 10.79
CA GLN A 320 23.13 18.38 10.11
C GLN A 320 22.81 19.67 9.34
N PRO A 321 22.21 19.59 8.14
CA PRO A 321 21.59 20.74 7.51
C PRO A 321 20.53 21.33 8.44
N PHE A 322 20.49 22.65 8.62
CA PHE A 322 19.49 23.30 9.45
C PHE A 322 18.96 24.58 8.80
N LEU A 323 17.65 24.83 8.97
CA LEU A 323 17.02 26.11 8.66
C LEU A 323 16.68 26.80 9.96
N TRP A 324 17.30 27.93 10.23
CA TRP A 324 17.02 28.73 11.43
C TRP A 324 16.39 30.08 11.07
N ILE A 325 15.15 30.30 11.54
CA ILE A 325 14.46 31.58 11.40
C ILE A 325 14.97 32.55 12.47
N ILE A 326 15.68 33.60 12.04
CA ILE A 326 16.19 34.68 12.90
C ILE A 326 15.40 35.94 12.62
N ARG A 327 14.64 36.41 13.62
CA ARG A 327 13.91 37.67 13.55
C ARG A 327 14.79 38.84 14.03
N PRO A 328 14.59 40.07 13.52
CA PRO A 328 15.43 41.22 13.88
C PRO A 328 15.46 41.50 15.39
N ASP A 329 14.36 41.26 16.08
CA ASP A 329 14.18 41.45 17.53
C ASP A 329 14.43 40.17 18.34
N LEU A 330 15.13 39.17 17.79
CA LEU A 330 15.46 37.93 18.52
C LEU A 330 16.48 38.15 19.64
N VAL A 331 17.32 39.19 19.53
CA VAL A 331 18.33 39.53 20.54
C VAL A 331 17.88 40.71 21.39
N ILE A 332 18.04 40.60 22.70
CA ILE A 332 17.65 41.65 23.65
C ILE A 332 18.52 42.89 23.42
N GLY A 333 17.91 43.99 22.96
CA GLY A 333 18.54 45.31 22.89
C GLY A 333 19.58 45.51 21.77
N GLU A 334 19.79 44.51 20.92
CA GLU A 334 20.74 44.54 19.80
C GLU A 334 20.17 43.78 18.59
N SER A 335 20.66 44.04 17.38
CA SER A 335 20.30 43.26 16.19
C SER A 335 20.90 41.85 16.25
N ALA A 336 20.14 40.83 15.83
CA ALA A 336 20.61 39.46 15.78
C ALA A 336 21.69 39.23 14.70
N VAL A 337 22.97 39.40 15.06
CA VAL A 337 24.12 39.23 14.15
C VAL A 337 24.98 38.04 14.58
N LEU A 338 25.22 37.09 13.68
CA LEU A 338 26.10 35.95 13.91
C LEU A 338 27.59 36.33 13.72
N PRO A 339 28.53 35.79 14.51
CA PRO A 339 29.97 36.01 14.30
C PRO A 339 30.43 35.52 12.94
N ALA A 340 31.37 36.25 12.30
CA ALA A 340 31.87 35.93 10.96
C ALA A 340 32.46 34.51 10.87
N GLU A 341 33.18 34.07 11.91
CA GLU A 341 33.78 32.74 12.01
C GLU A 341 32.74 31.61 11.94
N LEU A 342 31.58 31.82 12.59
CA LEU A 342 30.46 30.88 12.56
C LEU A 342 29.77 30.89 11.18
N ALA A 343 29.60 32.08 10.58
CA ALA A 343 29.00 32.22 9.25
C ALA A 343 29.84 31.55 8.15
N ASP A 344 31.18 31.56 8.29
CA ASP A 344 32.10 30.92 7.34
C ASP A 344 32.11 29.39 7.48
N GLN A 345 32.07 28.86 8.70
CA GLN A 345 31.96 27.41 8.92
C GLN A 345 30.66 26.81 8.36
N ILE A 346 29.57 27.56 8.41
CA ILE A 346 28.27 27.16 7.82
C ILE A 346 28.37 27.10 6.28
N LYS A 347 29.23 27.92 5.65
CA LYS A 347 29.42 27.96 4.20
C LYS A 347 30.39 26.89 3.65
N GLU A 348 31.39 26.46 4.43
CA GLU A 348 32.43 25.53 3.95
C GLU A 348 31.96 24.09 3.73
N LYS A 349 30.90 23.63 4.41
CA LYS A 349 30.43 22.23 4.36
C LYS A 349 29.50 21.88 3.19
N ASP A 350 29.22 22.83 2.29
CA ASP A 350 28.20 22.70 1.22
C ASP A 350 28.79 22.84 -0.23
N ARG A 351 30.05 22.45 -0.48
CA ARG A 351 30.69 22.54 -1.83
C ARG A 351 30.98 21.19 -2.50
N LEU A 352 30.34 20.93 -3.65
CA LEU A 352 31.00 20.35 -4.84
C LEU A 352 30.15 20.58 -6.12
N MET A 353 30.55 21.55 -6.93
CA MET A 353 30.38 21.56 -8.38
C MET A 353 31.70 22.04 -9.01
N ASP A 354 32.16 21.26 -9.98
CA ASP A 354 32.97 21.61 -11.15
C ASP A 354 34.41 21.04 -11.27
N GLN A 355 34.63 20.41 -12.44
CA GLN A 355 35.87 20.06 -13.17
C GLN A 355 36.45 18.61 -13.21
N MET A 356 36.23 17.99 -14.39
CA MET A 356 37.18 17.31 -15.32
C MET A 356 37.57 15.81 -15.18
N GLY A 357 37.37 15.06 -16.28
CA GLY A 357 38.36 14.09 -16.79
C GLY A 357 37.88 12.67 -17.15
N SER A 358 38.02 12.27 -18.42
CA SER A 358 37.74 10.94 -18.98
C SER A 358 38.73 9.83 -18.57
N ARG A 359 38.27 8.57 -18.45
CA ARG A 359 39.03 7.30 -18.65
C ARG A 359 38.10 6.06 -18.78
N GLN A 360 38.45 5.12 -19.68
CA GLN A 360 37.76 3.86 -20.08
C GLN A 360 38.42 2.58 -19.48
N GLU A 361 37.74 1.41 -19.62
CA GLU A 361 38.14 -0.05 -19.53
C GLU A 361 37.43 -0.85 -18.39
N GLY A 362 36.90 -2.09 -18.48
CA GLY A 362 36.79 -3.18 -19.48
C GLY A 362 35.98 -4.40 -18.92
N ASP A 363 35.56 -5.36 -19.77
CA ASP A 363 34.38 -6.27 -19.64
C ASP A 363 34.73 -7.78 -19.45
N HIS A 364 34.77 -8.34 -18.21
CA HIS A 364 34.95 -9.78 -17.95
C HIS A 364 33.96 -10.36 -16.91
N LYS A 365 33.17 -11.36 -17.31
CA LYS A 365 32.19 -12.08 -16.45
C LYS A 365 32.86 -13.09 -15.49
N PRO A 366 32.44 -13.20 -14.22
CA PRO A 366 32.91 -14.24 -13.31
C PRO A 366 32.39 -15.64 -13.72
N HIS A 367 33.19 -16.69 -13.54
CA HIS A 367 32.82 -18.09 -13.86
C HIS A 367 32.60 -18.90 -12.58
N ALA A 368 31.39 -19.46 -12.42
CA ALA A 368 31.03 -20.41 -11.36
C ALA A 368 30.87 -21.84 -11.91
N ILE A 369 31.56 -22.80 -11.29
CA ILE A 369 31.28 -24.23 -11.52
C ILE A 369 30.27 -24.71 -10.46
N CYS A 370 29.17 -25.31 -10.90
CA CYS A 370 28.09 -25.80 -10.05
C CYS A 370 28.10 -27.33 -10.01
N ILE A 371 28.06 -27.94 -8.82
CA ILE A 371 28.01 -29.41 -8.68
C ILE A 371 27.03 -29.84 -7.58
N ALA A 372 26.06 -30.67 -7.97
CA ALA A 372 25.00 -31.14 -7.09
C ALA A 372 25.33 -32.51 -6.48
N LEU A 373 24.76 -32.80 -5.31
CA LEU A 373 24.65 -34.19 -4.87
C LEU A 373 23.80 -34.94 -5.93
N PRO A 374 24.21 -36.11 -6.43
CA PRO A 374 23.58 -36.79 -7.57
C PRO A 374 22.23 -37.45 -7.27
N ILE A 375 21.35 -36.72 -6.57
CA ILE A 375 19.98 -37.08 -6.22
C ILE A 375 19.03 -36.07 -6.89
N GLN A 376 17.93 -36.56 -7.48
CA GLN A 376 16.92 -35.78 -8.21
C GLN A 376 16.58 -34.43 -7.56
N SER A 377 16.25 -34.40 -6.28
CA SER A 377 15.85 -33.17 -5.57
C SER A 377 17.00 -32.15 -5.45
N HIS A 378 18.21 -32.62 -5.18
CA HIS A 378 19.42 -31.80 -5.03
C HIS A 378 19.85 -31.20 -6.37
N ILE A 379 19.87 -32.02 -7.42
CA ILE A 379 20.15 -31.57 -8.79
C ILE A 379 19.11 -30.53 -9.22
N LYS A 380 17.82 -30.81 -9.02
CA LYS A 380 16.73 -29.88 -9.34
C LYS A 380 16.91 -28.54 -8.62
N ALA A 381 17.23 -28.55 -7.33
CA ALA A 381 17.41 -27.33 -6.56
C ALA A 381 18.65 -26.53 -7.02
N LEU A 382 19.81 -27.19 -7.14
CA LEU A 382 21.04 -26.49 -7.52
C LEU A 382 21.02 -26.04 -8.97
N LEU A 383 20.41 -26.79 -9.90
CA LEU A 383 20.27 -26.37 -11.30
C LEU A 383 19.38 -25.11 -11.39
N LYS A 384 18.34 -25.02 -10.57
CA LYS A 384 17.55 -23.78 -10.45
C LYS A 384 18.40 -22.62 -9.93
N PHE A 385 19.23 -22.85 -8.91
CA PHE A 385 20.12 -21.81 -8.41
C PHE A 385 21.20 -21.40 -9.43
N ALA A 386 21.75 -22.35 -10.19
CA ALA A 386 22.73 -22.09 -11.25
C ALA A 386 22.13 -21.22 -12.38
N LYS A 387 20.88 -21.47 -12.76
CA LYS A 387 20.14 -20.61 -13.71
C LYS A 387 19.99 -19.17 -13.17
N LEU A 388 19.78 -18.99 -11.86
CA LEU A 388 19.76 -17.66 -11.24
C LEU A 388 21.14 -16.98 -11.27
N LEU A 389 22.22 -17.73 -11.04
CA LEU A 389 23.58 -17.18 -11.12
C LEU A 389 23.94 -16.77 -12.55
N HIS A 390 23.58 -17.58 -13.54
CA HIS A 390 23.73 -17.24 -14.95
C HIS A 390 23.00 -15.95 -15.31
N PHE A 391 21.75 -15.82 -14.86
CA PHE A 391 20.97 -14.59 -15.01
C PHE A 391 21.64 -13.38 -14.31
N LYS A 392 22.42 -13.60 -13.25
CA LYS A 392 23.22 -12.56 -12.59
C LYS A 392 24.56 -12.29 -13.25
N GLY A 393 24.79 -12.81 -14.46
CA GLY A 393 25.96 -12.52 -15.28
C GLY A 393 27.15 -13.45 -15.06
N PHE A 394 26.94 -14.60 -14.41
CA PHE A 394 27.99 -15.61 -14.30
C PHE A 394 28.06 -16.48 -15.57
N HIS A 395 29.28 -16.82 -15.97
CA HIS A 395 29.52 -18.00 -16.79
C HIS A 395 29.30 -19.23 -15.91
N ILE A 396 28.54 -20.23 -16.36
CA ILE A 396 28.21 -21.42 -15.56
C ILE A 396 28.75 -22.68 -16.22
N THR A 397 29.40 -23.52 -15.43
CA THR A 397 29.62 -24.93 -15.78
C THR A 397 28.85 -25.80 -14.80
N PHE A 398 27.79 -26.47 -15.24
CA PHE A 398 27.00 -27.37 -14.39
C PHE A 398 27.47 -28.82 -14.55
N VAL A 399 27.99 -29.40 -13.47
CA VAL A 399 28.59 -30.74 -13.47
C VAL A 399 27.59 -31.77 -12.99
N ASN A 400 27.26 -32.72 -13.86
CA ASN A 400 26.50 -33.93 -13.55
C ASN A 400 27.44 -35.13 -13.33
N THR A 401 26.93 -36.20 -12.73
CA THR A 401 27.58 -37.51 -12.85
C THR A 401 27.32 -38.10 -14.22
N GLU A 402 28.21 -38.94 -14.74
CA GLU A 402 27.98 -39.63 -16.02
C GLU A 402 26.65 -40.41 -16.04
N PHE A 403 26.31 -41.07 -14.93
CA PHE A 403 25.04 -41.77 -14.75
C PHE A 403 23.83 -40.82 -14.88
N ASN A 404 23.80 -39.73 -14.13
CA ASN A 404 22.67 -38.79 -14.18
C ASN A 404 22.62 -37.98 -15.48
N HIS A 405 23.76 -37.73 -16.12
CA HIS A 405 23.80 -37.10 -17.43
C HIS A 405 23.11 -37.99 -18.48
N LYS A 406 23.40 -39.30 -18.51
CA LYS A 406 22.69 -40.26 -19.36
C LYS A 406 21.19 -40.31 -19.05
N ARG A 407 20.81 -40.28 -17.77
CA ARG A 407 19.40 -40.26 -17.36
C ARG A 407 18.65 -39.00 -17.80
N PHE A 408 19.27 -37.83 -17.73
CA PHE A 408 18.69 -36.61 -18.27
C PHE A 408 18.43 -36.73 -19.78
N LEU A 409 19.39 -37.24 -20.54
CA LEU A 409 19.23 -37.44 -21.99
C LEU A 409 18.14 -38.49 -22.32
N LYS A 410 18.00 -39.54 -21.50
CA LYS A 410 16.93 -40.54 -21.65
C LYS A 410 15.55 -39.95 -21.34
N SER A 411 15.46 -39.15 -20.28
CA SER A 411 14.21 -38.53 -19.80
C SER A 411 13.73 -37.40 -20.71
N LEU A 412 14.64 -36.50 -21.12
CA LEU A 412 14.33 -35.24 -21.79
C LEU A 412 14.71 -35.21 -23.29
N GLY A 413 15.45 -36.22 -23.77
CA GLY A 413 15.90 -36.33 -25.15
C GLY A 413 17.40 -36.05 -25.36
N PRO A 414 17.98 -36.47 -26.50
CA PRO A 414 19.43 -36.50 -26.72
C PRO A 414 20.11 -35.12 -26.79
N ASN A 415 19.35 -34.04 -27.03
CA ASN A 415 19.87 -32.67 -27.15
C ASN A 415 19.55 -31.83 -25.91
N SER A 416 19.01 -32.44 -24.85
CA SER A 416 18.51 -31.70 -23.68
C SER A 416 19.61 -31.06 -22.84
N LEU A 417 20.89 -31.32 -23.12
CA LEU A 417 22.04 -30.80 -22.37
C LEU A 417 23.04 -30.03 -23.26
N ASP A 418 22.64 -29.61 -24.46
CA ASP A 418 23.48 -28.86 -25.40
C ASP A 418 23.96 -27.50 -24.83
N GLY A 419 23.25 -26.95 -23.84
CA GLY A 419 23.65 -25.75 -23.09
C GLY A 419 23.68 -24.47 -23.93
N LEU A 420 24.40 -23.47 -23.43
CA LEU A 420 24.68 -22.18 -24.04
C LEU A 420 26.19 -21.91 -24.01
N PRO A 421 26.73 -20.98 -24.84
CA PRO A 421 28.15 -20.63 -24.80
C PRO A 421 28.65 -20.21 -23.41
N ASP A 422 27.78 -19.60 -22.60
CA ASP A 422 28.07 -19.20 -21.23
C ASP A 422 27.36 -20.02 -20.14
N PHE A 423 26.78 -21.16 -20.50
CA PHE A 423 26.28 -22.16 -19.56
C PHE A 423 26.38 -23.57 -20.15
N VAL A 424 27.36 -24.33 -19.69
CA VAL A 424 27.67 -25.65 -20.25
C VAL A 424 27.42 -26.75 -19.25
N PHE A 425 27.03 -27.93 -19.75
CA PHE A 425 26.90 -29.14 -18.95
C PHE A 425 28.12 -30.03 -19.13
N GLU A 426 28.71 -30.44 -18.02
CA GLU A 426 29.90 -31.26 -17.97
C GLU A 426 29.66 -32.50 -17.11
N THR A 427 30.52 -33.50 -17.23
CA THR A 427 30.41 -34.74 -16.48
C THR A 427 31.67 -35.08 -15.69
N ILE A 428 31.45 -35.80 -14.58
CA ILE A 428 32.47 -36.55 -13.84
C ILE A 428 31.95 -37.95 -13.51
N PRO A 429 32.81 -38.95 -13.33
CA PRO A 429 32.41 -40.25 -12.79
C PRO A 429 31.99 -40.11 -11.31
N ASP A 430 30.96 -40.85 -10.91
CA ASP A 430 30.50 -40.95 -9.51
C ASP A 430 31.25 -42.04 -8.72
N GLY A 431 32.05 -42.87 -9.40
CA GLY A 431 32.88 -43.92 -8.81
C GLY A 431 32.15 -45.24 -8.55
N LEU A 432 30.86 -45.35 -8.92
CA LEU A 432 30.13 -46.62 -8.87
C LEU A 432 30.35 -47.43 -10.16
N PRO A 433 30.25 -48.78 -10.12
CA PRO A 433 30.32 -49.60 -11.33
C PRO A 433 29.23 -49.20 -12.34
N PRO A 434 29.48 -49.31 -13.65
CA PRO A 434 28.42 -49.22 -14.65
C PRO A 434 27.32 -50.23 -14.32
N CYS A 435 26.04 -49.85 -14.39
CA CYS A 435 24.96 -50.83 -14.35
C CYS A 435 25.04 -51.67 -15.62
N ASP A 436 25.15 -52.99 -15.48
CA ASP A 436 25.43 -53.93 -16.57
C ASP A 436 24.23 -54.20 -17.51
N ASP A 437 23.07 -53.59 -17.25
CA ASP A 437 21.87 -53.73 -18.06
C ASP A 437 21.43 -52.39 -18.64
N ASP A 438 21.61 -52.19 -19.95
CA ASP A 438 21.04 -51.08 -20.73
C ASP A 438 19.48 -51.08 -20.73
N ASP A 439 18.86 -52.07 -20.08
CA ASP A 439 17.42 -52.36 -20.09
C ASP A 439 16.76 -52.33 -18.70
N ASP A 440 17.51 -52.27 -17.58
CA ASP A 440 16.91 -52.34 -16.24
C ASP A 440 16.63 -50.95 -15.65
N GLY A 441 15.45 -50.43 -16.02
CA GLY A 441 14.62 -49.57 -15.19
C GLY A 441 15.12 -48.14 -14.93
N ASP A 442 14.20 -47.18 -14.82
CA ASP A 442 14.51 -45.81 -14.40
C ASP A 442 14.97 -45.70 -12.92
N ALA A 443 15.48 -46.77 -12.32
CA ALA A 443 15.75 -46.91 -10.89
C ALA A 443 16.84 -45.95 -10.37
N THR A 444 16.66 -45.51 -9.13
CA THR A 444 17.62 -44.65 -8.42
C THR A 444 18.80 -45.48 -7.90
N GLN A 445 20.04 -44.99 -8.02
CA GLN A 445 21.20 -45.63 -7.37
C GLN A 445 20.99 -45.70 -5.84
N ASP A 446 21.55 -46.74 -5.19
CA ASP A 446 21.51 -46.82 -3.73
C ASP A 446 22.16 -45.59 -3.10
N ILE A 447 21.37 -44.86 -2.31
CA ILE A 447 21.75 -43.54 -1.80
C ILE A 447 22.96 -43.64 -0.86
N ALA A 448 23.06 -44.69 -0.05
CA ALA A 448 24.15 -44.84 0.89
C ALA A 448 25.46 -45.18 0.18
N SER A 449 25.44 -46.08 -0.80
CA SER A 449 26.57 -46.39 -1.68
C SER A 449 27.01 -45.17 -2.50
N LEU A 450 26.06 -44.39 -3.01
CA LEU A 450 26.33 -43.16 -3.76
C LEU A 450 26.99 -42.08 -2.88
N CYS A 451 26.45 -41.83 -1.69
CA CYS A 451 27.04 -40.89 -0.72
C CYS A 451 28.47 -41.28 -0.37
N GLU A 452 28.74 -42.56 -0.11
CA GLU A 452 30.09 -43.02 0.20
C GLU A 452 31.04 -42.91 -1.00
N SER A 453 30.59 -43.33 -2.20
CA SER A 453 31.42 -43.26 -3.41
C SER A 453 31.77 -41.83 -3.78
N VAL A 454 30.80 -40.91 -3.73
CA VAL A 454 31.03 -39.49 -4.03
C VAL A 454 32.00 -38.85 -3.03
N ARG A 455 31.86 -39.22 -1.74
CA ARG A 455 32.76 -38.78 -0.67
C ARG A 455 34.21 -39.20 -0.92
N THR A 456 34.46 -40.37 -1.50
CA THR A 456 35.83 -40.91 -1.69
C THR A 456 36.42 -40.73 -3.09
N ASN A 457 35.59 -40.69 -4.13
CA ASN A 457 36.04 -40.89 -5.51
C ASN A 457 35.93 -39.64 -6.40
N CYS A 458 35.11 -38.64 -6.05
CA CYS A 458 34.84 -37.50 -6.94
C CYS A 458 35.87 -36.35 -6.87
N LEU A 459 36.73 -36.29 -5.85
CA LEU A 459 37.69 -35.18 -5.68
C LEU A 459 38.65 -35.04 -6.88
N ARG A 460 39.31 -36.13 -7.28
CA ARG A 460 40.32 -36.07 -8.35
C ARG A 460 39.72 -35.76 -9.72
N PRO A 461 38.61 -36.41 -10.15
CA PRO A 461 37.90 -36.02 -11.36
C PRO A 461 37.44 -34.55 -11.38
N PHE A 462 36.93 -34.05 -10.24
CA PHE A 462 36.47 -32.67 -10.13
C PHE A 462 37.61 -31.65 -10.23
N LEU A 463 38.76 -31.90 -9.58
CA LEU A 463 39.97 -31.09 -9.73
C LEU A 463 40.45 -31.02 -11.19
N ASN A 464 40.46 -32.16 -11.90
CA ASN A 464 40.82 -32.16 -13.31
C ASN A 464 39.85 -31.29 -14.13
N LYS A 465 38.54 -31.37 -13.84
CA LYS A 465 37.52 -30.57 -14.51
C LYS A 465 37.75 -29.07 -14.28
N LEU A 466 37.94 -28.65 -13.02
CA LEU A 466 38.25 -27.27 -12.61
C LEU A 466 39.41 -26.66 -13.41
N THR A 467 40.48 -27.43 -13.61
CA THR A 467 41.67 -26.95 -14.36
C THR A 467 41.50 -26.95 -15.87
N SER A 468 40.52 -27.69 -16.40
CA SER A 468 40.27 -27.80 -17.84
C SER A 468 39.24 -26.81 -18.39
N CYS A 469 38.49 -26.14 -17.50
CA CYS A 469 37.45 -25.18 -17.86
C CYS A 469 38.02 -23.92 -18.55
N SER A 470 37.30 -23.43 -19.57
CA SER A 470 37.57 -22.17 -20.24
C SER A 470 36.27 -21.36 -20.37
N PRO A 471 36.18 -20.12 -19.84
CA PRO A 471 37.22 -19.37 -19.12
C PRO A 471 37.61 -19.99 -17.76
N PRO A 472 38.70 -19.54 -17.11
CA PRO A 472 39.11 -20.06 -15.80
C PRO A 472 38.02 -19.92 -14.74
N VAL A 473 37.84 -20.93 -13.90
CA VAL A 473 36.84 -20.92 -12.82
C VAL A 473 37.24 -19.93 -11.73
N THR A 474 36.33 -19.03 -11.38
CA THR A 474 36.55 -17.99 -10.36
C THR A 474 35.90 -18.32 -9.02
N CYS A 475 34.89 -19.19 -9.00
CA CYS A 475 34.28 -19.71 -7.76
C CYS A 475 33.63 -21.09 -7.96
N ILE A 476 33.46 -21.82 -6.87
CA ILE A 476 32.74 -23.10 -6.81
C ILE A 476 31.41 -22.88 -6.09
N VAL A 477 30.31 -23.37 -6.68
CA VAL A 477 29.00 -23.42 -6.05
C VAL A 477 28.61 -24.89 -5.90
N SER A 478 28.75 -25.41 -4.70
CA SER A 478 28.62 -26.83 -4.43
C SER A 478 27.38 -27.11 -3.61
N ASP A 479 26.71 -28.24 -3.85
CA ASP A 479 25.78 -28.77 -2.86
C ASP A 479 26.49 -28.93 -1.51
N GLY A 480 25.81 -28.56 -0.42
CA GLY A 480 26.37 -28.54 0.92
C GLY A 480 26.85 -29.90 1.42
N PHE A 481 26.33 -31.01 0.86
CA PHE A 481 26.77 -32.37 1.20
C PHE A 481 28.01 -32.83 0.43
N MET A 482 28.40 -32.13 -0.63
CA MET A 482 29.56 -32.48 -1.47
C MET A 482 30.87 -31.96 -0.85
N SER A 483 31.19 -32.37 0.39
CA SER A 483 32.26 -31.80 1.22
C SER A 483 33.66 -31.79 0.57
N PHE A 484 33.93 -32.68 -0.38
CA PHE A 484 35.21 -32.73 -1.10
C PHE A 484 35.47 -31.48 -1.94
N THR A 485 34.44 -30.72 -2.34
CA THR A 485 34.60 -29.48 -3.11
C THR A 485 35.27 -28.38 -2.28
N ILE A 486 35.14 -28.42 -0.95
CA ILE A 486 35.88 -27.55 -0.03
C ILE A 486 37.38 -27.88 -0.11
N THR A 487 37.73 -29.17 -0.16
CA THR A 487 39.13 -29.58 -0.35
C THR A 487 39.66 -29.11 -1.71
N ALA A 488 38.87 -29.27 -2.78
CA ALA A 488 39.26 -28.80 -4.11
C ALA A 488 39.46 -27.26 -4.17
N ALA A 489 38.59 -26.52 -3.47
CA ALA A 489 38.68 -25.08 -3.31
C ALA A 489 39.95 -24.65 -2.56
N GLU A 490 40.26 -25.31 -1.44
CA GLU A 490 41.48 -25.10 -0.66
C GLU A 490 42.75 -25.41 -1.47
N GLU A 491 42.76 -26.50 -2.25
CA GLU A 491 43.90 -26.90 -3.10
C GLU A 491 44.20 -25.90 -4.24
N LEU A 492 43.16 -25.30 -4.83
CA LEU A 492 43.29 -24.38 -5.96
C LEU A 492 43.23 -22.89 -5.58
N GLY A 493 42.93 -22.58 -4.31
CA GLY A 493 42.78 -21.20 -3.83
C GLY A 493 41.57 -20.46 -4.41
N ILE A 494 40.49 -21.19 -4.72
CA ILE A 494 39.26 -20.66 -5.33
C ILE A 494 38.16 -20.58 -4.25
N PRO A 495 37.37 -19.50 -4.15
CA PRO A 495 36.28 -19.42 -3.17
C PRO A 495 35.18 -20.44 -3.44
N VAL A 496 34.60 -21.00 -2.37
CA VAL A 496 33.50 -21.98 -2.43
C VAL A 496 32.29 -21.48 -1.66
N ALA A 497 31.13 -21.50 -2.33
CA ALA A 497 29.83 -21.29 -1.74
C ALA A 497 29.11 -22.65 -1.63
N LEU A 498 28.61 -22.98 -0.45
CA LEU A 498 27.82 -24.19 -0.23
C LEU A 498 26.34 -23.86 -0.35
N PHE A 499 25.60 -24.69 -1.08
CA PHE A 499 24.16 -24.58 -1.29
C PHE A 499 23.46 -25.79 -0.66
N PHE A 500 22.68 -25.56 0.40
CA PHE A 500 21.90 -26.59 1.06
C PHE A 500 20.46 -26.58 0.54
N SER A 501 20.07 -27.64 -0.17
CA SER A 501 18.69 -27.83 -0.68
C SER A 501 17.71 -28.40 0.36
N ILE A 502 18.09 -28.34 1.64
CA ILE A 502 17.27 -28.75 2.79
C ILE A 502 16.81 -27.49 3.54
N ALA A 503 15.69 -27.59 4.26
CA ALA A 503 15.19 -26.51 5.12
C ALA A 503 16.23 -26.11 6.17
N ALA A 504 16.19 -24.86 6.65
CA ALA A 504 17.12 -24.35 7.66
C ALA A 504 17.03 -25.15 8.96
N CYS A 505 15.84 -25.58 9.38
CA CYS A 505 15.65 -26.48 10.52
C CYS A 505 16.29 -27.86 10.29
N GLY A 506 16.27 -28.37 9.06
CA GLY A 506 16.96 -29.60 8.67
C GLY A 506 18.48 -29.45 8.78
N PHE A 507 19.03 -28.36 8.24
CA PHE A 507 20.46 -28.03 8.36
C PHE A 507 20.87 -27.86 9.82
N MET A 508 20.08 -27.12 10.62
CA MET A 508 20.32 -26.96 12.05
C MET A 508 20.32 -28.32 12.75
N GLY A 509 19.37 -29.20 12.46
CA GLY A 509 19.34 -30.57 12.97
C GLY A 509 20.62 -31.36 12.66
N VAL A 510 21.13 -31.29 11.41
CA VAL A 510 22.40 -31.92 11.02
C VAL A 510 23.59 -31.31 11.78
N LYS A 511 23.56 -30.02 12.08
CA LYS A 511 24.62 -29.36 12.87
C LYS A 511 24.67 -29.80 14.34
N GLN A 512 23.54 -30.26 14.90
CA GLN A 512 23.47 -30.71 16.31
C GLN A 512 24.00 -32.11 16.54
N TYR A 513 24.59 -32.72 15.54
CA TYR A 513 25.07 -34.08 15.58
C TYR A 513 26.03 -34.39 16.73
N SER A 514 27.06 -33.56 16.91
CA SER A 514 28.05 -33.76 17.98
C SER A 514 27.38 -33.68 19.35
N ALA A 515 26.44 -32.75 19.52
CA ALA A 515 25.66 -32.62 20.74
C ALA A 515 24.73 -33.83 20.99
N LEU A 516 24.10 -34.38 19.94
CA LEU A 516 23.27 -35.59 20.05
C LEU A 516 24.09 -36.81 20.49
N LYS A 517 25.32 -36.95 19.98
CA LYS A 517 26.24 -38.03 20.37
C LYS A 517 26.76 -37.86 21.79
N GLU A 518 27.19 -36.66 22.16
CA GLU A 518 27.64 -36.33 23.53
C GLU A 518 26.56 -36.56 24.59
N LYS A 519 25.31 -36.24 24.25
CA LYS A 519 24.13 -36.46 25.10
C LYS A 519 23.61 -37.90 25.07
N GLY A 520 24.27 -38.81 24.31
CA GLY A 520 23.90 -40.23 24.24
C GLY A 520 22.58 -40.51 23.55
N LEU A 521 22.08 -39.59 22.71
CA LEU A 521 20.83 -39.71 21.96
C LEU A 521 21.03 -40.33 20.56
N SER A 522 22.29 -40.49 20.12
CA SER A 522 22.67 -41.12 18.86
C SER A 522 23.97 -41.95 18.98
N PRO A 523 24.04 -43.18 18.41
CA PRO A 523 22.93 -43.93 17.82
C PRO A 523 21.88 -44.27 18.90
N LEU A 524 20.62 -44.37 18.47
CA LEU A 524 19.48 -44.58 19.34
C LEU A 524 19.54 -45.97 19.97
N LYS A 525 19.51 -46.02 21.31
CA LYS A 525 19.55 -47.28 22.07
C LYS A 525 18.17 -47.78 22.49
N ASP A 526 17.20 -46.88 22.61
CA ASP A 526 15.83 -47.16 23.06
C ASP A 526 14.84 -46.25 22.33
N ASP A 527 13.88 -46.85 21.63
CA ASP A 527 12.83 -46.15 20.87
C ASP A 527 11.93 -45.29 21.76
N ARG A 528 11.88 -45.53 23.07
CA ARG A 528 11.12 -44.67 24.00
C ARG A 528 11.63 -43.23 24.01
N LEU A 529 12.91 -43.02 23.71
CA LEU A 529 13.53 -41.69 23.66
C LEU A 529 13.04 -40.85 22.48
N LEU A 530 12.39 -41.45 21.48
CA LEU A 530 11.90 -40.76 20.27
C LEU A 530 10.88 -39.66 20.59
N ASN A 531 10.11 -39.80 21.67
CA ASN A 531 9.13 -38.79 22.08
C ASN A 531 9.71 -37.71 23.00
N ASN A 532 10.98 -37.81 23.40
CA ASN A 532 11.59 -36.81 24.25
C ASN A 532 11.68 -35.47 23.52
N VAL A 533 11.22 -34.41 24.19
CA VAL A 533 11.36 -33.04 23.72
C VAL A 533 12.83 -32.62 23.83
N ILE A 534 13.30 -31.94 22.80
CA ILE A 534 14.64 -31.38 22.69
C ILE A 534 14.50 -29.85 22.69
N ASP A 535 14.82 -29.23 23.82
CA ASP A 535 14.66 -27.79 24.06
C ASP A 535 15.96 -27.00 23.87
N TRP A 536 17.07 -27.69 23.60
CA TRP A 536 18.41 -27.10 23.56
C TRP A 536 18.92 -26.80 22.14
N ILE A 537 18.16 -27.12 21.09
CA ILE A 537 18.56 -26.80 19.71
C ILE A 537 18.19 -25.33 19.41
N PRO A 538 19.17 -24.46 19.10
CA PRO A 538 18.91 -23.05 18.86
C PRO A 538 17.90 -22.81 17.73
N GLY A 539 16.91 -21.96 17.99
CA GLY A 539 15.86 -21.59 17.02
C GLY A 539 14.79 -22.65 16.79
N MET A 540 14.88 -23.84 17.39
CA MET A 540 13.91 -24.93 17.21
C MET A 540 13.19 -25.23 18.53
N LYS A 541 11.91 -24.83 18.62
CA LYS A 541 11.07 -25.01 19.82
C LYS A 541 10.18 -26.24 19.68
N ASP A 542 9.92 -26.91 20.80
CA ASP A 542 8.98 -28.04 20.93
C ASP A 542 9.25 -29.25 20.02
N ILE A 543 10.47 -29.37 19.49
CA ILE A 543 10.89 -30.49 18.66
C ILE A 543 11.14 -31.74 19.51
N ARG A 544 10.86 -32.92 18.97
CA ARG A 544 11.18 -34.20 19.62
C ARG A 544 12.29 -34.92 18.87
N LEU A 545 12.95 -35.88 19.51
CA LEU A 545 14.01 -36.67 18.87
C LEU A 545 13.55 -37.35 17.58
N LYS A 546 12.28 -37.78 17.49
CA LYS A 546 11.70 -38.36 16.26
C LYS A 546 11.47 -37.38 15.12
N ASP A 547 11.43 -36.08 15.41
CA ASP A 547 11.22 -35.02 14.42
C ASP A 547 12.55 -34.64 13.73
N LEU A 548 13.69 -35.11 14.25
CA LEU A 548 15.00 -35.00 13.61
C LEU A 548 15.23 -36.12 12.57
N PRO A 549 16.04 -35.89 11.51
CA PRO A 549 16.38 -36.88 10.49
C PRO A 549 16.63 -38.31 10.98
N SER A 550 16.02 -39.29 10.32
CA SER A 550 15.99 -40.70 10.75
C SER A 550 17.36 -41.35 10.86
N PHE A 551 18.34 -40.95 10.05
CA PHE A 551 19.71 -41.48 10.11
C PHE A 551 20.46 -41.10 11.40
N PHE A 552 19.96 -40.18 12.23
CA PHE A 552 20.47 -39.99 13.60
C PHE A 552 20.20 -41.19 14.51
N ARG A 553 19.28 -42.09 14.13
CA ARG A 553 19.02 -43.31 14.89
C ARG A 553 20.18 -44.29 14.79
N GLY A 554 20.93 -44.29 13.67
CA GLY A 554 22.10 -45.16 13.49
C GLY A 554 21.79 -46.64 13.70
N ALA A 555 20.57 -47.06 13.35
CA ALA A 555 20.03 -48.38 13.65
C ALA A 555 20.63 -49.47 12.74
N ASN A 556 21.24 -49.08 11.61
CA ASN A 556 21.88 -50.00 10.67
C ASN A 556 23.13 -49.36 10.02
N PRO A 557 24.01 -50.16 9.39
CA PRO A 557 25.24 -49.66 8.79
C PRO A 557 25.05 -48.58 7.71
N LEU A 558 23.94 -48.62 6.95
CA LEU A 558 23.65 -47.62 5.91
C LEU A 558 23.28 -46.26 6.51
N GLU A 559 22.48 -46.26 7.57
CA GLU A 559 22.20 -45.06 8.36
C GLU A 559 23.48 -44.48 8.96
N VAL A 560 24.40 -45.32 9.45
CA VAL A 560 25.71 -44.88 9.96
C VAL A 560 26.57 -44.24 8.85
N THR A 561 26.53 -44.77 7.63
CA THR A 561 27.22 -44.16 6.47
C THR A 561 26.64 -42.80 6.13
N MET A 562 25.31 -42.68 6.01
CA MET A 562 24.64 -41.39 5.75
C MET A 562 24.87 -40.38 6.89
N PHE A 563 24.88 -40.88 8.12
CA PHE A 563 25.18 -40.14 9.34
C PHE A 563 26.61 -39.57 9.30
N ASN A 564 27.61 -40.36 8.90
CA ASN A 564 28.99 -39.85 8.77
C ASN A 564 29.13 -38.83 7.64
N PHE A 565 28.46 -39.06 6.51
CA PHE A 565 28.46 -38.16 5.36
C PHE A 565 27.87 -36.79 5.68
N ALA A 566 26.66 -36.75 6.26
CA ALA A 566 25.98 -35.51 6.63
C ALA A 566 26.71 -34.73 7.73
N ARG A 567 27.31 -35.44 8.70
CA ARG A 567 28.14 -34.81 9.73
C ARG A 567 29.35 -34.12 9.14
N GLU A 568 30.09 -34.80 8.26
CA GLU A 568 31.29 -34.22 7.65
C GLU A 568 30.96 -32.93 6.90
N ALA A 569 29.86 -32.93 6.15
CA ALA A 569 29.34 -31.77 5.44
C ALA A 569 29.05 -30.59 6.39
N ALA A 570 28.28 -30.81 7.46
CA ALA A 570 27.92 -29.76 8.41
C ALA A 570 29.12 -29.23 9.22
N ASP A 571 30.01 -30.13 9.68
CA ASP A 571 31.20 -29.75 10.44
C ASP A 571 32.12 -28.86 9.60
N ARG A 572 32.21 -29.11 8.30
CA ARG A 572 33.09 -28.36 7.38
C ARG A 572 32.43 -27.12 6.78
N ALA A 573 31.13 -26.91 6.96
CA ALA A 573 30.40 -25.82 6.32
C ALA A 573 30.95 -24.42 6.67
N HIS A 574 31.50 -24.23 7.88
CA HIS A 574 32.11 -22.97 8.31
C HIS A 574 33.39 -22.59 7.54
N LYS A 575 33.99 -23.53 6.79
CA LYS A 575 35.15 -23.26 5.94
C LYS A 575 34.78 -22.64 4.59
N ALA A 576 33.51 -22.68 4.22
CA ALA A 576 33.04 -22.09 2.98
C ALA A 576 33.04 -20.56 3.07
N THR A 577 33.23 -19.90 1.93
CA THR A 577 33.15 -18.44 1.82
C THR A 577 31.71 -17.95 2.02
N ALA A 578 30.73 -18.76 1.65
CA ALA A 578 29.31 -18.50 1.88
C ALA A 578 28.55 -19.81 2.08
N VAL A 579 27.50 -19.76 2.90
CA VAL A 579 26.53 -20.84 3.06
C VAL A 579 25.17 -20.32 2.61
N VAL A 580 24.56 -20.97 1.64
CA VAL A 580 23.28 -20.61 1.06
C VAL A 580 22.29 -21.73 1.39
N ILE A 581 21.14 -21.39 1.95
CA ILE A 581 20.15 -22.36 2.43
C ILE A 581 18.83 -22.12 1.71
N GLN A 582 18.23 -23.18 1.17
CA GLN A 582 16.98 -23.09 0.42
C GLN A 582 15.77 -22.85 1.35
N THR A 583 15.59 -21.61 1.80
CA THR A 583 14.49 -21.15 2.66
C THR A 583 14.29 -19.63 2.54
N PHE A 584 13.44 -19.03 3.36
CA PHE A 584 13.23 -17.58 3.44
C PHE A 584 12.85 -17.12 4.86
N ASP A 585 13.10 -15.84 5.17
CA ASP A 585 13.02 -15.30 6.54
C ASP A 585 11.63 -15.45 7.17
N ALA A 586 10.55 -15.29 6.40
CA ALA A 586 9.21 -15.44 6.94
C ALA A 586 8.86 -16.89 7.35
N LEU A 587 9.53 -17.90 6.78
CA LEU A 587 9.28 -19.31 7.08
C LEU A 587 10.06 -19.80 8.31
N GLU A 588 11.35 -19.45 8.42
CA GLU A 588 12.28 -20.03 9.40
C GLU A 588 13.12 -18.97 10.17
N ARG A 589 12.55 -17.79 10.46
CA ARG A 589 13.24 -16.66 11.13
C ARG A 589 14.12 -17.07 12.31
N ASP A 590 13.53 -17.70 13.32
CA ASP A 590 14.21 -18.07 14.58
C ASP A 590 15.42 -18.99 14.32
N VAL A 591 15.30 -19.90 13.34
CA VAL A 591 16.38 -20.83 12.98
C VAL A 591 17.46 -20.11 12.17
N LEU A 592 17.09 -19.22 11.25
CA LEU A 592 18.02 -18.44 10.43
C LEU A 592 18.86 -17.47 11.28
N GLU A 593 18.25 -16.80 12.26
CA GLU A 593 18.98 -15.96 13.22
C GLU A 593 19.99 -16.80 14.01
N ALA A 594 19.61 -18.00 14.44
CA ALA A 594 20.50 -18.92 15.12
C ALA A 594 21.64 -19.43 14.22
N ILE A 595 21.38 -19.75 12.95
CA ILE A 595 22.42 -20.13 11.99
C ILE A 595 23.40 -18.97 11.77
N SER A 596 22.89 -17.76 11.50
CA SER A 596 23.70 -16.56 11.24
C SER A 596 24.62 -16.21 12.42
N SER A 597 24.17 -16.43 13.65
CA SER A 597 25.00 -16.23 14.85
C SER A 597 26.24 -17.15 14.90
N THR A 598 26.19 -18.29 14.19
CA THR A 598 27.26 -19.30 14.20
C THR A 598 28.01 -19.40 12.87
N ILE A 599 27.39 -19.00 11.77
CA ILE A 599 27.94 -18.93 10.41
C ILE A 599 27.54 -17.56 9.86
N PRO A 600 28.31 -16.50 10.12
CA PRO A 600 27.92 -15.12 9.79
C PRO A 600 27.67 -14.86 8.29
N HIS A 601 28.22 -15.70 7.42
CA HIS A 601 28.05 -15.64 5.96
C HIS A 601 27.00 -16.64 5.47
N SER A 602 25.91 -16.81 6.22
CA SER A 602 24.76 -17.63 5.84
C SER A 602 23.66 -16.80 5.20
N TYR A 603 23.08 -17.28 4.09
CA TYR A 603 22.04 -16.60 3.32
C TYR A 603 20.86 -17.54 3.06
N ALA A 604 19.64 -17.05 3.30
CA ALA A 604 18.42 -17.73 2.90
C ALA A 604 18.09 -17.41 1.43
N ILE A 605 17.74 -18.42 0.62
CA ILE A 605 17.26 -18.23 -0.74
C ILE A 605 16.11 -19.18 -1.11
N GLY A 606 14.93 -18.64 -1.37
CA GLY A 606 13.80 -19.43 -1.82
C GLY A 606 12.46 -18.70 -1.70
N PRO A 607 11.37 -19.28 -2.24
CA PRO A 607 11.33 -20.49 -3.07
C PRO A 607 12.00 -20.28 -4.44
N LEU A 608 12.92 -21.18 -4.82
CA LEU A 608 13.73 -21.02 -6.04
C LEU A 608 12.92 -20.97 -7.33
N GLN A 609 11.79 -21.68 -7.41
CA GLN A 609 10.94 -21.62 -8.61
C GLN A 609 10.39 -20.21 -8.80
N LEU A 610 9.87 -19.59 -7.74
CA LEU A 610 9.39 -18.22 -7.81
C LEU A 610 10.50 -17.27 -8.25
N LEU A 611 11.73 -17.43 -7.74
CA LEU A 611 12.86 -16.61 -8.17
C LEU A 611 13.20 -16.81 -9.66
N LEU A 612 13.07 -18.02 -10.18
CA LEU A 612 13.24 -18.31 -11.61
C LEU A 612 12.12 -17.75 -12.47
N ASP A 613 10.89 -17.71 -11.97
CA ASP A 613 9.74 -17.14 -12.68
C ASP A 613 9.90 -15.62 -12.89
N HIS A 614 10.86 -14.98 -12.20
CA HIS A 614 11.25 -13.58 -12.44
C HIS A 614 12.36 -13.42 -13.50
N ILE A 615 12.96 -14.51 -14.00
CA ILE A 615 13.87 -14.44 -15.15
C ILE A 615 12.98 -14.19 -16.38
N PRO A 616 13.18 -13.08 -17.12
CA PRO A 616 12.41 -12.78 -18.33
C PRO A 616 12.50 -13.92 -19.35
N GLU A 617 11.38 -14.24 -20.02
CA GLU A 617 11.30 -15.33 -21.00
C GLU A 617 12.24 -15.13 -22.21
N ASP A 618 12.65 -13.89 -22.48
CA ASP A 618 13.56 -13.49 -23.55
C ASP A 618 15.03 -13.49 -23.16
N HIS A 619 15.37 -13.70 -21.87
CA HIS A 619 16.74 -14.02 -21.50
C HIS A 619 17.13 -15.30 -22.24
N PRO A 620 18.36 -15.43 -22.78
CA PRO A 620 18.84 -16.70 -23.33
C PRO A 620 18.83 -17.73 -22.20
N GLY A 621 17.68 -18.38 -22.07
CA GLY A 621 17.28 -19.17 -20.92
C GLY A 621 17.52 -20.62 -21.26
N ILE A 622 17.98 -21.35 -20.27
CA ILE A 622 18.28 -22.76 -20.44
C ILE A 622 17.00 -23.53 -20.24
N ASN A 623 16.40 -23.91 -21.38
CA ASN A 623 15.18 -24.69 -21.42
C ASN A 623 15.47 -26.18 -21.17
N VAL A 624 16.11 -26.47 -20.04
CA VAL A 624 16.42 -27.82 -19.56
C VAL A 624 15.47 -28.13 -18.41
N GLY A 625 14.67 -29.18 -18.59
CA GLY A 625 13.79 -29.75 -17.57
C GLY A 625 14.58 -30.24 -16.35
N TYR A 626 13.88 -30.52 -15.25
CA TYR A 626 14.53 -30.84 -13.98
C TYR A 626 14.44 -32.32 -13.58
N SER A 627 13.79 -33.17 -14.38
CA SER A 627 13.45 -34.53 -13.99
C SER A 627 14.32 -35.59 -14.67
N LEU A 628 14.92 -36.45 -13.83
CA LEU A 628 15.56 -37.71 -14.23
C LEU A 628 14.55 -38.84 -14.56
N TRP A 629 13.25 -38.57 -14.43
CA TRP A 629 12.15 -39.45 -14.79
C TRP A 629 11.35 -38.83 -15.91
N LYS A 630 10.88 -39.65 -16.86
CA LYS A 630 9.96 -39.20 -17.89
C LYS A 630 8.70 -38.66 -17.21
N GLU A 631 8.38 -37.41 -17.50
CA GLU A 631 7.21 -36.76 -16.91
C GLU A 631 5.95 -37.20 -17.66
N ASP A 632 4.90 -37.55 -16.91
CA ASP A 632 3.59 -37.87 -17.46
C ASP A 632 2.68 -36.64 -17.38
N SER A 633 2.30 -36.12 -18.54
CA SER A 633 1.43 -34.96 -18.66
C SER A 633 -0.06 -35.32 -18.65
N GLU A 634 -0.44 -36.60 -18.76
CA GLU A 634 -1.85 -37.04 -18.73
C GLU A 634 -2.48 -36.77 -17.37
N CYS A 635 -1.69 -36.85 -16.29
CA CYS A 635 -2.16 -36.49 -14.95
C CYS A 635 -2.64 -35.03 -14.86
N LEU A 636 -2.05 -34.11 -15.64
CA LEU A 636 -2.48 -32.72 -15.71
C LEU A 636 -3.84 -32.61 -16.41
N GLN A 637 -4.07 -33.41 -17.45
CA GLN A 637 -5.37 -33.48 -18.13
C GLN A 637 -6.44 -34.07 -17.22
N TRP A 638 -6.11 -35.14 -16.47
CA TRP A 638 -7.02 -35.70 -15.48
C TRP A 638 -7.34 -34.69 -14.37
N LEU A 639 -6.35 -33.96 -13.86
CA LEU A 639 -6.57 -32.89 -12.87
C LEU A 639 -7.47 -31.77 -13.42
N GLN A 640 -7.36 -31.44 -14.72
CA GLN A 640 -8.27 -30.47 -15.36
C GLN A 640 -9.73 -30.93 -15.37
N THR A 641 -10.00 -32.25 -15.31
CA THR A 641 -11.37 -32.79 -15.20
C THR A 641 -11.94 -32.74 -13.79
N LYS A 642 -11.10 -32.56 -12.77
CA LYS A 642 -11.52 -32.55 -11.36
C LYS A 642 -11.69 -31.11 -10.87
N PRO A 643 -12.67 -30.83 -9.99
CA PRO A 643 -12.85 -29.48 -9.43
C PRO A 643 -11.58 -28.97 -8.72
N PRO A 644 -11.31 -27.66 -8.72
CA PRO A 644 -10.21 -27.08 -7.95
C PRO A 644 -10.30 -27.44 -6.46
N ASN A 645 -9.16 -27.70 -5.81
CA ASN A 645 -9.05 -28.13 -4.40
C ASN A 645 -9.77 -29.43 -4.03
N SER A 646 -10.27 -30.20 -5.01
CA SER A 646 -10.99 -31.46 -4.74
C SER A 646 -10.12 -32.70 -4.77
N VAL A 647 -8.86 -32.58 -5.21
CA VAL A 647 -7.96 -33.73 -5.39
C VAL A 647 -6.90 -33.73 -4.30
N VAL A 648 -6.81 -34.81 -3.55
CA VAL A 648 -5.69 -35.08 -2.64
C VAL A 648 -4.46 -35.46 -3.47
N TYR A 649 -3.44 -34.59 -3.51
CA TYR A 649 -2.16 -34.90 -4.14
C TYR A 649 -1.24 -35.65 -3.17
N VAL A 650 -0.80 -36.84 -3.58
CA VAL A 650 0.10 -37.69 -2.79
C VAL A 650 1.39 -37.91 -3.58
N ASN A 651 2.51 -37.54 -2.98
CA ASN A 651 3.83 -37.80 -3.53
C ASN A 651 4.83 -38.02 -2.40
N PHE A 652 5.54 -39.16 -2.41
CA PHE A 652 6.54 -39.52 -1.42
C PHE A 652 7.97 -39.10 -1.81
N GLY A 653 8.12 -38.29 -2.86
CA GLY A 653 9.39 -37.74 -3.30
C GLY A 653 10.24 -38.75 -4.07
N SER A 654 11.54 -38.45 -4.18
CA SER A 654 12.48 -39.20 -5.04
C SER A 654 13.27 -40.30 -4.32
N THR A 655 13.25 -40.34 -2.98
CA THR A 655 14.05 -41.28 -2.18
C THR A 655 13.22 -42.21 -1.31
N THR A 656 12.09 -41.75 -0.77
CA THR A 656 11.26 -42.55 0.16
C THR A 656 10.72 -43.83 -0.48
N VAL A 657 10.90 -44.96 0.20
CA VAL A 657 10.34 -46.27 -0.18
C VAL A 657 9.36 -46.74 0.89
N MET A 658 8.41 -47.61 0.52
CA MET A 658 7.46 -48.23 1.44
C MET A 658 7.39 -49.74 1.24
N THR A 659 6.90 -50.46 2.25
CA THR A 659 6.63 -51.90 2.12
C THR A 659 5.38 -52.14 1.26
N PRO A 660 5.23 -53.33 0.65
CA PRO A 660 4.01 -53.69 -0.07
C PRO A 660 2.76 -53.51 0.79
N GLN A 661 2.81 -53.91 2.07
CA GLN A 661 1.68 -53.75 2.99
C GLN A 661 1.31 -52.28 3.21
N GLN A 662 2.29 -51.40 3.41
CA GLN A 662 2.05 -49.97 3.57
C GLN A 662 1.45 -49.34 2.31
N LEU A 663 1.91 -49.74 1.12
CA LEU A 663 1.33 -49.29 -0.15
C LEU A 663 -0.16 -49.63 -0.22
N VAL A 664 -0.50 -50.87 0.15
CA VAL A 664 -1.89 -51.36 0.14
C VAL A 664 -2.75 -50.63 1.16
N GLU A 665 -2.31 -50.54 2.41
CA GLU A 665 -3.07 -49.87 3.47
C GLU A 665 -3.29 -48.38 3.17
N PHE A 666 -2.26 -47.70 2.64
CA PHE A 666 -2.38 -46.30 2.24
C PHE A 666 -3.34 -46.13 1.07
N GLY A 667 -3.28 -47.02 0.07
CA GLY A 667 -4.20 -47.03 -1.06
C GLY A 667 -5.67 -47.23 -0.64
N PHE A 668 -5.94 -48.19 0.25
CA PHE A 668 -7.29 -48.36 0.82
C PHE A 668 -7.71 -47.15 1.65
N GLY A 669 -6.80 -46.53 2.40
CA GLY A 669 -7.08 -45.29 3.14
C GLY A 669 -7.53 -44.16 2.22
N LEU A 670 -6.84 -43.98 1.09
CA LEU A 670 -7.22 -42.99 0.06
C LEU A 670 -8.56 -43.34 -0.60
N ALA A 671 -8.76 -44.60 -1.02
CA ALA A 671 -10.02 -45.02 -1.62
C ALA A 671 -11.22 -44.84 -0.67
N ASN A 672 -11.05 -45.18 0.61
CA ASN A 672 -12.09 -45.06 1.63
C ASN A 672 -12.35 -43.62 2.08
N SER A 673 -11.43 -42.69 1.81
CA SER A 673 -11.65 -41.26 2.06
C SER A 673 -12.79 -40.67 1.23
N ASN A 674 -13.17 -41.35 0.15
CA ASN A 674 -14.13 -40.89 -0.87
C ASN A 674 -13.75 -39.53 -1.50
N GLN A 675 -12.51 -39.07 -1.34
CA GLN A 675 -11.99 -37.91 -2.05
C GLN A 675 -11.31 -38.36 -3.36
N PRO A 676 -11.45 -37.61 -4.45
CA PRO A 676 -10.54 -37.73 -5.59
C PRO A 676 -9.09 -37.58 -5.11
N PHE A 677 -8.18 -38.42 -5.61
CA PHE A 677 -6.77 -38.31 -5.26
C PHE A 677 -5.89 -38.58 -6.47
N LEU A 678 -4.78 -37.83 -6.58
CA LEU A 678 -3.71 -38.08 -7.54
C LEU A 678 -2.51 -38.56 -6.75
N TRP A 679 -2.13 -39.82 -6.94
CA TRP A 679 -0.98 -40.40 -6.29
C TRP A 679 0.13 -40.68 -7.30
N ILE A 680 1.28 -40.02 -7.14
CA ILE A 680 2.47 -40.28 -7.93
C ILE A 680 3.15 -41.54 -7.38
N ILE A 681 3.06 -42.63 -8.15
CA ILE A 681 3.71 -43.91 -7.85
C ILE A 681 4.88 -44.07 -8.81
N ARG A 682 6.09 -44.04 -8.25
CA ARG A 682 7.32 -44.34 -9.00
C ARG A 682 7.58 -45.85 -9.04
N PRO A 683 8.21 -46.38 -10.11
CA PRO A 683 8.47 -47.82 -10.24
C PRO A 683 9.23 -48.43 -9.06
N ASP A 684 10.12 -47.66 -8.43
CA ASP A 684 10.96 -48.04 -7.28
C ASP A 684 10.39 -47.56 -5.93
N LEU A 685 9.07 -47.30 -5.82
CA LEU A 685 8.43 -46.90 -4.55
C LEU A 685 8.36 -48.06 -3.54
N VAL A 686 8.32 -49.30 -4.00
CA VAL A 686 8.28 -50.51 -3.17
C VAL A 686 9.65 -51.18 -3.14
N VAL A 687 10.12 -51.55 -1.95
CA VAL A 687 11.44 -52.20 -1.78
C VAL A 687 11.43 -53.60 -2.39
N GLY A 688 12.20 -53.80 -3.47
CA GLY A 688 12.48 -55.11 -4.05
C GLY A 688 11.37 -55.73 -4.91
N GLU A 689 10.24 -55.04 -5.11
CA GLU A 689 9.11 -55.46 -5.94
C GLU A 689 8.54 -54.26 -6.71
N SER A 690 7.86 -54.49 -7.83
CA SER A 690 7.15 -53.41 -8.53
C SER A 690 5.96 -52.91 -7.70
N ALA A 691 5.73 -51.60 -7.69
CA ALA A 691 4.62 -50.99 -6.96
C ALA A 691 3.27 -51.33 -7.64
N VAL A 692 2.70 -52.50 -7.32
CA VAL A 692 1.43 -52.99 -7.89
C VAL A 692 0.34 -52.99 -6.81
N LEU A 693 -0.73 -52.24 -7.05
CA LEU A 693 -1.91 -52.25 -6.18
C LEU A 693 -2.74 -53.52 -6.41
N PRO A 694 -3.37 -54.12 -5.37
CA PRO A 694 -4.24 -55.29 -5.52
C PRO A 694 -5.40 -55.01 -6.49
N ALA A 695 -5.78 -56.00 -7.30
CA ALA A 695 -6.83 -55.86 -8.31
C ALA A 695 -8.16 -55.36 -7.71
N GLU A 696 -8.54 -55.87 -6.54
CA GLU A 696 -9.76 -55.47 -5.82
C GLU A 696 -9.80 -53.97 -5.48
N LEU A 697 -8.65 -53.38 -5.15
CA LEU A 697 -8.51 -51.94 -4.89
C LEU A 697 -8.51 -51.14 -6.20
N ALA A 698 -7.84 -51.65 -7.23
CA ALA A 698 -7.83 -51.02 -8.56
C ALA A 698 -9.23 -50.99 -9.19
N ASP A 699 -10.03 -52.03 -8.96
CA ASP A 699 -11.42 -52.13 -9.45
C ASP A 699 -12.35 -51.20 -8.68
N GLN A 700 -12.22 -51.07 -7.35
CA GLN A 700 -12.96 -50.05 -6.58
C GLN A 700 -12.64 -48.61 -7.00
N ILE A 701 -11.40 -48.35 -7.42
CA ILE A 701 -10.98 -47.04 -7.93
C ILE A 701 -11.55 -46.78 -9.34
N LYS A 702 -11.77 -47.83 -10.15
CA LYS A 702 -12.31 -47.73 -11.52
C LYS A 702 -13.85 -47.77 -11.62
N GLU A 703 -14.55 -48.53 -10.77
CA GLU A 703 -16.02 -48.71 -10.86
C GLU A 703 -16.84 -47.44 -10.55
N LYS A 704 -16.23 -46.39 -9.98
CA LYS A 704 -16.91 -45.11 -9.69
C LYS A 704 -16.94 -44.12 -10.87
N GLU A 705 -16.44 -44.49 -12.05
CA GLU A 705 -16.46 -43.64 -13.26
C GLU A 705 -17.39 -44.24 -14.37
N LEU A 706 -18.69 -43.86 -14.35
CA LEU A 706 -19.75 -43.90 -15.39
C LEU A 706 -20.34 -45.28 -15.84
N PRO A 707 -21.69 -45.41 -16.05
CA PRO A 707 -22.25 -45.10 -17.38
C PRO A 707 -23.73 -44.63 -17.44
N ALA A 708 -24.10 -44.28 -18.68
CA ALA A 708 -25.30 -43.65 -19.23
C ALA A 708 -26.66 -44.37 -19.04
N ASP A 709 -27.72 -43.62 -19.37
CA ASP A 709 -29.15 -43.95 -19.47
C ASP A 709 -29.95 -44.05 -18.16
N MET A 710 -30.87 -43.09 -17.96
CA MET A 710 -32.22 -43.35 -17.43
C MET A 710 -33.18 -42.21 -17.77
N ASP A 711 -33.91 -42.43 -18.86
CA ASP A 711 -35.20 -41.82 -19.13
C ASP A 711 -36.30 -42.53 -18.30
N SER A 712 -37.34 -41.79 -17.94
CA SER A 712 -38.62 -42.24 -17.35
C SER A 712 -38.76 -42.45 -15.80
N LYS A 713 -39.03 -41.31 -15.14
CA LYS A 713 -40.12 -41.05 -14.16
C LYS A 713 -40.00 -41.50 -12.69
N LYS A 714 -39.48 -40.53 -11.91
CA LYS A 714 -40.13 -39.73 -10.83
C LYS A 714 -40.72 -40.41 -9.58
N GLY A 715 -40.12 -39.98 -8.44
CA GLY A 715 -40.76 -39.65 -7.17
C GLY A 715 -39.79 -39.91 -6.01
N GLU A 716 -39.11 -38.96 -5.37
CA GLU A 716 -39.29 -37.50 -5.24
C GLU A 716 -37.94 -36.76 -5.32
N VAL A 717 -37.96 -35.61 -5.99
CA VAL A 717 -36.81 -34.89 -6.59
C VAL A 717 -36.59 -33.57 -5.84
N ALA A 718 -35.35 -33.24 -5.49
CA ALA A 718 -34.89 -31.86 -5.35
C ALA A 718 -34.07 -31.52 -6.61
N ASP A 719 -34.52 -30.48 -7.32
CA ASP A 719 -34.20 -30.11 -8.71
C ASP A 719 -32.69 -29.98 -9.02
N ASN A 720 -32.24 -30.65 -10.09
CA ASN A 720 -30.96 -30.41 -10.74
C ASN A 720 -31.12 -29.23 -11.72
N LYS A 721 -31.16 -27.99 -11.20
CA LYS A 721 -31.29 -26.76 -12.00
C LYS A 721 -29.91 -26.18 -12.30
N THR A 722 -29.55 -26.06 -13.57
CA THR A 722 -28.44 -25.19 -14.00
C THR A 722 -28.80 -23.74 -13.69
N HIS A 723 -28.04 -23.11 -12.79
CA HIS A 723 -28.27 -21.74 -12.36
C HIS A 723 -27.75 -20.76 -13.41
N HIS A 724 -28.61 -19.86 -13.87
CA HIS A 724 -28.29 -18.85 -14.86
C HIS A 724 -28.15 -17.48 -14.20
N VAL A 725 -26.95 -16.91 -14.30
CA VAL A 725 -26.62 -15.57 -13.81
C VAL A 725 -26.51 -14.62 -14.99
N LEU A 726 -27.24 -13.51 -14.90
CA LEU A 726 -27.10 -12.40 -15.83
C LEU A 726 -26.23 -11.32 -15.18
N CYS A 727 -25.13 -10.95 -15.82
CA CYS A 727 -24.19 -9.92 -15.37
C CYS A 727 -24.38 -8.64 -16.18
N ILE A 728 -24.66 -7.51 -15.51
CA ILE A 728 -24.80 -6.20 -16.17
C ILE A 728 -23.90 -5.14 -15.49
N PRO A 729 -22.83 -4.70 -16.17
CA PRO A 729 -21.95 -3.63 -15.68
C PRO A 729 -22.53 -2.24 -15.94
N THR A 730 -22.05 -1.24 -15.20
CA THR A 730 -22.11 0.15 -15.65
C THR A 730 -21.29 0.27 -16.95
N PRO A 731 -21.79 0.93 -18.01
CA PRO A 731 -21.22 0.88 -19.37
C PRO A 731 -19.94 1.72 -19.56
N THR A 732 -18.97 1.58 -18.64
CA THR A 732 -17.65 2.22 -18.70
C THR A 732 -16.53 1.17 -18.61
N GLN A 733 -15.37 1.47 -19.21
CA GLN A 733 -14.25 0.54 -19.38
C GLN A 733 -13.84 -0.20 -18.10
N SER A 734 -13.71 0.50 -16.97
CA SER A 734 -13.27 -0.09 -15.70
C SER A 734 -14.30 -1.03 -15.08
N HIS A 735 -15.58 -0.63 -15.10
CA HIS A 735 -16.70 -1.42 -14.57
C HIS A 735 -16.94 -2.69 -15.38
N ILE A 736 -16.91 -2.58 -16.71
CA ILE A 736 -17.03 -3.71 -17.63
C ILE A 736 -15.90 -4.72 -17.37
N LYS A 737 -14.64 -4.24 -17.28
CA LYS A 737 -13.47 -5.09 -17.01
C LYS A 737 -13.64 -5.87 -15.71
N ALA A 738 -14.01 -5.21 -14.61
CA ALA A 738 -14.19 -5.87 -13.31
C ALA A 738 -15.36 -6.87 -13.31
N MET A 739 -16.52 -6.51 -13.87
CA MET A 739 -17.67 -7.41 -13.99
C MET A 739 -17.34 -8.64 -14.84
N LEU A 740 -16.58 -8.47 -15.94
CA LEU A 740 -16.21 -9.58 -16.81
C LEU A 740 -15.26 -10.56 -16.10
N LYS A 741 -14.38 -10.06 -15.23
CA LYS A 741 -13.54 -10.91 -14.37
C LYS A 741 -14.39 -11.69 -13.35
N LEU A 742 -15.34 -11.04 -12.69
CA LEU A 742 -16.28 -11.72 -11.78
C LEU A 742 -17.13 -12.76 -12.52
N ALA A 743 -17.61 -12.44 -13.72
CA ALA A 743 -18.38 -13.36 -14.55
C ALA A 743 -17.57 -14.61 -14.93
N LYS A 744 -16.28 -14.46 -15.26
CA LYS A 744 -15.37 -15.61 -15.48
C LYS A 744 -15.16 -16.43 -14.20
N LEU A 745 -15.04 -15.79 -13.03
CA LEU A 745 -14.98 -16.50 -11.75
C LEU A 745 -16.25 -17.33 -11.52
N LEU A 746 -17.44 -16.74 -11.70
CA LEU A 746 -18.72 -17.47 -11.57
C LEU A 746 -18.85 -18.60 -12.61
N HIS A 747 -18.49 -18.35 -13.86
CA HIS A 747 -18.50 -19.37 -14.91
C HIS A 747 -17.61 -20.57 -14.54
N SER A 748 -16.41 -20.33 -14.00
CA SER A 748 -15.52 -21.40 -13.53
C SER A 748 -16.11 -22.25 -12.39
N ARG A 749 -17.20 -21.79 -11.77
CA ARG A 749 -17.95 -22.47 -10.70
C ARG A 749 -19.24 -23.12 -11.19
N GLY A 750 -19.44 -23.21 -12.51
CA GLY A 750 -20.54 -23.95 -13.14
C GLY A 750 -21.82 -23.14 -13.38
N PHE A 751 -21.77 -21.81 -13.27
CA PHE A 751 -22.91 -20.96 -13.64
C PHE A 751 -22.98 -20.74 -15.15
N HIS A 752 -24.20 -20.80 -15.70
CA HIS A 752 -24.47 -20.29 -17.03
C HIS A 752 -24.47 -18.76 -16.98
N ILE A 753 -23.66 -18.10 -17.80
CA ILE A 753 -23.48 -16.64 -17.79
C ILE A 753 -24.09 -15.99 -19.04
N THR A 754 -24.91 -14.96 -18.83
CA THR A 754 -25.22 -13.96 -19.86
C THR A 754 -24.62 -12.63 -19.44
N PHE A 755 -23.63 -12.15 -20.19
CA PHE A 755 -23.02 -10.84 -19.98
C PHE A 755 -23.69 -9.80 -20.88
N VAL A 756 -24.30 -8.77 -20.29
CA VAL A 756 -25.06 -7.75 -21.03
C VAL A 756 -24.20 -6.51 -21.24
N ASN A 757 -23.99 -6.14 -22.50
CA ASN A 757 -23.35 -4.89 -22.92
C ASN A 757 -24.39 -3.88 -23.40
N THR A 758 -24.01 -2.61 -23.50
CA THR A 758 -24.73 -1.69 -24.38
C THR A 758 -24.37 -1.99 -25.84
N GLU A 759 -25.29 -1.73 -26.78
CA GLU A 759 -25.00 -1.87 -28.21
C GLU A 759 -23.76 -1.08 -28.65
N TYR A 760 -23.55 0.10 -28.05
CA TYR A 760 -22.38 0.93 -28.29
C TYR A 760 -21.09 0.23 -27.86
N ASN A 761 -20.99 -0.22 -26.60
CA ASN A 761 -19.77 -0.88 -26.09
C ASN A 761 -19.55 -2.26 -26.72
N HIS A 762 -20.61 -2.97 -27.10
CA HIS A 762 -20.49 -4.23 -27.84
C HIS A 762 -19.78 -4.01 -29.19
N LYS A 763 -20.16 -2.96 -29.94
CA LYS A 763 -19.47 -2.59 -31.18
C LYS A 763 -18.00 -2.20 -30.94
N ARG A 764 -17.72 -1.50 -29.84
CA ARG A 764 -16.33 -1.14 -29.46
C ARG A 764 -15.47 -2.37 -29.16
N PHE A 765 -16.01 -3.36 -28.46
CA PHE A 765 -15.31 -4.63 -28.24
C PHE A 765 -14.97 -5.35 -29.54
N LEU A 766 -15.94 -5.47 -30.45
CA LEU A 766 -15.71 -6.11 -31.75
C LEU A 766 -14.66 -5.36 -32.59
N LYS A 767 -14.62 -4.03 -32.49
CA LYS A 767 -13.61 -3.21 -33.16
C LYS A 767 -12.22 -3.39 -32.55
N SER A 768 -12.13 -3.43 -31.22
CA SER A 768 -10.88 -3.55 -30.46
C SER A 768 -10.25 -4.94 -30.61
N LEU A 769 -11.06 -6.00 -30.49
CA LEU A 769 -10.62 -7.38 -30.34
C LEU A 769 -10.88 -8.25 -31.59
N GLY A 770 -11.62 -7.75 -32.57
CA GLY A 770 -12.00 -8.45 -33.79
C GLY A 770 -13.45 -8.94 -33.79
N PRO A 771 -14.00 -9.28 -34.98
CA PRO A 771 -15.42 -9.57 -35.17
C PRO A 771 -15.89 -10.85 -34.45
N ASP A 772 -14.98 -11.81 -34.22
CA ASP A 772 -15.32 -13.08 -33.57
C ASP A 772 -15.04 -13.05 -32.05
N SER A 773 -14.56 -11.92 -31.51
CA SER A 773 -14.09 -11.83 -30.12
C SER A 773 -15.18 -12.09 -29.07
N LEU A 774 -16.43 -11.80 -29.40
CA LEU A 774 -17.59 -12.01 -28.53
C LEU A 774 -18.37 -13.29 -28.88
N HIS A 775 -17.78 -14.19 -29.70
CA HIS A 775 -18.29 -15.55 -29.84
C HIS A 775 -18.11 -16.25 -28.49
N GLY A 776 -19.20 -16.30 -27.73
CA GLY A 776 -19.25 -16.90 -26.42
C GLY A 776 -19.04 -18.42 -26.44
N LEU A 777 -19.09 -19.02 -25.25
CA LEU A 777 -19.23 -20.46 -25.04
C LEU A 777 -20.71 -20.82 -24.97
N PRO A 778 -21.10 -22.11 -25.11
CA PRO A 778 -22.48 -22.54 -24.94
C PRO A 778 -23.11 -22.08 -23.61
N ASP A 779 -22.28 -21.95 -22.57
CA ASP A 779 -22.61 -21.55 -21.21
C ASP A 779 -22.12 -20.15 -20.80
N PHE A 780 -21.52 -19.40 -21.73
CA PHE A 780 -21.10 -18.02 -21.53
C PHE A 780 -21.37 -17.18 -22.77
N ARG A 781 -22.39 -16.34 -22.76
CA ARG A 781 -22.78 -15.52 -23.93
C ARG A 781 -22.81 -14.03 -23.65
N PHE A 782 -22.76 -13.25 -24.73
CA PHE A 782 -22.90 -11.80 -24.73
C PHE A 782 -24.23 -11.37 -25.34
N GLU A 783 -24.93 -10.48 -24.66
CA GLU A 783 -26.19 -9.88 -25.13
C GLU A 783 -26.08 -8.36 -25.11
N THR A 784 -27.00 -7.68 -25.79
CA THR A 784 -26.99 -6.21 -25.87
C THR A 784 -28.32 -5.58 -25.54
N ILE A 785 -28.24 -4.39 -24.93
CA ILE A 785 -29.37 -3.46 -24.79
C ILE A 785 -29.01 -2.08 -25.39
N PRO A 786 -29.97 -1.31 -25.90
CA PRO A 786 -29.73 0.08 -26.29
C PRO A 786 -29.39 0.92 -25.05
N ASP A 787 -28.47 1.87 -25.21
CA ASP A 787 -28.09 2.81 -24.15
C ASP A 787 -29.00 4.05 -24.08
N GLY A 788 -29.86 4.27 -25.08
CA GLY A 788 -30.80 5.40 -25.11
C GLY A 788 -30.14 6.75 -25.45
N LEU A 789 -28.90 6.73 -25.95
CA LEU A 789 -28.13 7.91 -26.36
C LEU A 789 -28.07 8.05 -27.89
N PRO A 790 -27.90 9.28 -28.41
CA PRO A 790 -27.66 9.49 -29.84
C PRO A 790 -26.30 8.90 -30.25
N PRO A 791 -26.09 8.57 -31.54
CA PRO A 791 -24.80 8.11 -32.03
C PRO A 791 -23.67 9.10 -31.70
N SER A 792 -22.59 8.61 -31.10
CA SER A 792 -21.36 9.36 -30.79
C SER A 792 -20.16 8.76 -31.53
N ASP A 793 -19.01 9.41 -31.44
CA ASP A 793 -17.74 8.86 -31.95
C ASP A 793 -17.51 7.45 -31.38
N ALA A 794 -17.22 6.47 -32.25
CA ALA A 794 -17.00 5.09 -31.88
C ALA A 794 -15.63 4.88 -31.18
N ASP A 795 -14.73 5.84 -31.30
CA ASP A 795 -13.38 5.82 -30.71
C ASP A 795 -13.25 6.69 -29.45
N ALA A 796 -14.34 7.28 -28.97
CA ALA A 796 -14.35 8.09 -27.74
C ALA A 796 -15.07 7.39 -26.59
N THR A 797 -14.82 7.84 -25.36
CA THR A 797 -15.69 7.49 -24.23
C THR A 797 -16.97 8.32 -24.28
N GLN A 798 -18.13 7.70 -24.00
CA GLN A 798 -19.40 8.45 -23.92
C GLN A 798 -19.38 9.44 -22.75
N ASP A 799 -20.05 10.58 -22.93
CA ASP A 799 -20.22 11.56 -21.86
C ASP A 799 -20.96 10.92 -20.68
N VAL A 800 -20.40 11.08 -19.49
CA VAL A 800 -20.87 10.44 -18.25
C VAL A 800 -22.25 10.95 -17.85
N VAL A 801 -22.56 12.23 -18.06
CA VAL A 801 -23.82 12.82 -17.55
C VAL A 801 -25.05 12.31 -18.30
N PRO A 802 -25.11 12.42 -19.66
CA PRO A 802 -26.23 11.85 -20.41
C PRO A 802 -26.36 10.34 -20.21
N LEU A 803 -25.24 9.65 -19.99
CA LEU A 803 -25.23 8.21 -19.73
C LEU A 803 -25.89 7.86 -18.39
N ILE A 804 -25.63 8.62 -17.32
CA ILE A 804 -26.31 8.44 -16.03
C ILE A 804 -27.81 8.70 -16.17
N GLU A 805 -28.20 9.79 -16.85
CA GLU A 805 -29.63 10.07 -17.13
C GLU A 805 -30.29 8.91 -17.89
N ALA A 806 -29.61 8.36 -18.89
CA ALA A 806 -30.13 7.25 -19.67
C ALA A 806 -30.24 5.94 -18.87
N ILE A 807 -29.29 5.67 -17.96
CA ILE A 807 -29.37 4.54 -17.01
C ILE A 807 -30.62 4.67 -16.14
N MET A 808 -30.91 5.87 -15.63
CA MET A 808 -32.04 6.11 -14.74
C MET A 808 -33.39 6.04 -15.46
N GLU A 809 -33.48 6.56 -16.70
CA GLU A 809 -34.76 6.78 -17.36
C GLU A 809 -35.07 5.82 -18.52
N LYS A 810 -34.05 5.27 -19.19
CA LYS A 810 -34.21 4.64 -20.51
C LYS A 810 -33.85 3.16 -20.55
N MET A 811 -33.00 2.66 -19.66
CA MET A 811 -32.48 1.28 -19.74
C MET A 811 -33.39 0.21 -19.10
N LEU A 812 -34.36 0.57 -18.25
CA LEU A 812 -35.24 -0.39 -17.57
C LEU A 812 -36.06 -1.26 -18.53
N ALA A 813 -36.83 -0.65 -19.44
CA ALA A 813 -37.72 -1.38 -20.34
C ALA A 813 -36.95 -2.29 -21.31
N PRO A 814 -35.89 -1.84 -22.01
CA PRO A 814 -35.10 -2.70 -22.87
C PRO A 814 -34.45 -3.88 -22.13
N PHE A 815 -34.03 -3.67 -20.87
CA PHE A 815 -33.48 -4.73 -20.03
C PHE A 815 -34.55 -5.76 -19.65
N CYS A 816 -35.74 -5.33 -19.21
CA CYS A 816 -36.86 -6.24 -18.93
C CYS A 816 -37.24 -7.05 -20.17
N ASP A 817 -37.27 -6.42 -21.35
CA ASP A 817 -37.57 -7.10 -22.61
C ASP A 817 -36.51 -8.13 -22.97
N LEU A 818 -35.22 -7.83 -22.77
CA LEU A 818 -34.15 -8.81 -22.94
C LEU A 818 -34.37 -10.03 -22.03
N VAL A 819 -34.58 -9.83 -20.73
CA VAL A 819 -34.77 -10.97 -19.79
C VAL A 819 -36.00 -11.78 -20.13
N LYS A 820 -37.11 -11.14 -20.53
CA LYS A 820 -38.33 -11.82 -21.01
C LYS A 820 -38.02 -12.68 -22.24
N ARG A 821 -37.32 -12.13 -23.24
CA ARG A 821 -36.89 -12.89 -24.44
C ARG A 821 -36.00 -14.07 -24.08
N LEU A 822 -35.02 -13.88 -23.20
CA LEU A 822 -34.14 -14.97 -22.75
C LEU A 822 -34.94 -16.09 -22.09
N ASN A 823 -35.87 -15.74 -21.21
CA ASN A 823 -36.72 -16.68 -20.51
C ASN A 823 -37.73 -17.37 -21.45
N ASP A 824 -38.24 -16.69 -22.47
CA ASP A 824 -39.15 -17.25 -23.47
C ASP A 824 -38.45 -18.17 -24.49
N MET A 825 -37.18 -17.90 -24.84
CA MET A 825 -36.36 -18.84 -25.63
C MET A 825 -36.19 -20.18 -24.92
N THR A 826 -36.06 -20.18 -23.59
CA THR A 826 -36.07 -21.41 -22.78
C THR A 826 -37.34 -22.26 -22.95
N ARG A 827 -38.47 -21.62 -23.27
CA ARG A 827 -39.78 -22.30 -23.36
C ARG A 827 -40.03 -22.92 -24.73
N THR A 828 -39.20 -22.63 -25.73
CA THR A 828 -39.48 -22.92 -27.14
C THR A 828 -38.47 -23.85 -27.84
N CYS A 829 -37.29 -24.11 -27.28
CA CYS A 829 -36.28 -25.02 -27.83
C CYS A 829 -35.59 -25.84 -26.71
N ASN A 830 -35.30 -27.13 -26.95
CA ASN A 830 -34.70 -28.03 -25.95
C ASN A 830 -33.18 -27.84 -25.77
N ASP A 831 -32.51 -27.17 -26.72
CA ASP A 831 -31.09 -26.76 -26.63
C ASP A 831 -30.93 -25.31 -26.10
N SER A 832 -32.00 -24.74 -25.51
CA SER A 832 -31.99 -23.37 -25.00
C SER A 832 -31.30 -23.24 -23.63
N PRO A 833 -30.62 -22.12 -23.38
CA PRO A 833 -30.02 -21.85 -22.07
C PRO A 833 -31.09 -21.70 -20.97
N PRO A 834 -30.81 -22.13 -19.73
CA PRO A 834 -31.76 -22.11 -18.61
C PRO A 834 -32.38 -20.73 -18.37
N SER A 835 -33.54 -20.66 -17.72
CA SER A 835 -34.17 -19.38 -17.40
C SER A 835 -33.30 -18.59 -16.42
N VAL A 836 -33.21 -17.27 -16.57
CA VAL A 836 -32.42 -16.41 -15.68
C VAL A 836 -32.89 -16.58 -14.24
N THR A 837 -31.99 -17.03 -13.36
CA THR A 837 -32.28 -17.26 -11.93
C THR A 837 -31.77 -16.15 -11.03
N ARG A 838 -30.71 -15.43 -11.44
CA ARG A 838 -30.09 -14.35 -10.65
C ARG A 838 -29.62 -13.22 -11.57
N ILE A 839 -29.65 -12.00 -11.06
CA ILE A 839 -29.04 -10.82 -11.70
C ILE A 839 -27.90 -10.34 -10.82
N VAL A 840 -26.68 -10.28 -11.36
CA VAL A 840 -25.53 -9.60 -10.74
C VAL A 840 -25.38 -8.27 -11.46
N SER A 841 -25.74 -7.19 -10.77
CA SER A 841 -25.76 -5.84 -11.32
C SER A 841 -24.65 -5.01 -10.70
N ASP A 842 -24.04 -4.14 -11.49
CA ASP A 842 -23.26 -3.04 -10.94
C ASP A 842 -24.12 -2.18 -10.02
N GLY A 843 -23.54 -1.72 -8.91
CA GLY A 843 -24.23 -0.90 -7.91
C GLY A 843 -24.72 0.44 -8.45
N PHE A 844 -24.13 0.97 -9.53
CA PHE A 844 -24.58 2.20 -10.20
C PHE A 844 -25.66 1.98 -11.27
N MET A 845 -26.25 0.77 -11.34
CA MET A 845 -27.36 0.44 -12.23
C MET A 845 -28.66 0.21 -11.43
N PRO A 846 -29.18 1.20 -10.67
CA PRO A 846 -30.24 1.01 -9.68
C PRO A 846 -31.60 0.58 -10.26
N PHE A 847 -31.81 0.74 -11.57
CA PHE A 847 -33.03 0.28 -12.22
C PHE A 847 -33.18 -1.25 -12.19
N THR A 848 -32.09 -2.00 -12.03
CA THR A 848 -32.12 -3.48 -12.02
C THR A 848 -32.89 -4.03 -10.81
N ILE A 849 -32.99 -3.28 -9.71
CA ILE A 849 -33.87 -3.62 -8.58
C ILE A 849 -35.35 -3.58 -9.00
N ALA A 850 -35.74 -2.56 -9.77
CA ALA A 850 -37.09 -2.49 -10.32
C ALA A 850 -37.36 -3.62 -11.31
N ALA A 851 -36.40 -3.93 -12.17
CA ALA A 851 -36.47 -5.06 -13.10
C ALA A 851 -36.58 -6.41 -12.37
N GLY A 852 -35.74 -6.65 -11.36
CA GLY A 852 -35.77 -7.86 -10.54
C GLY A 852 -37.10 -8.03 -9.83
N ARG A 853 -37.70 -6.93 -9.34
CA ARG A 853 -39.05 -6.94 -8.75
C ARG A 853 -40.14 -7.25 -9.77
N GLU A 854 -40.10 -6.63 -10.95
CA GLU A 854 -41.07 -6.87 -12.04
C GLU A 854 -41.02 -8.33 -12.53
N LEU A 855 -39.80 -8.89 -12.60
CA LEU A 855 -39.54 -10.20 -13.16
C LEU A 855 -39.53 -11.32 -12.10
N GLY A 856 -39.54 -10.98 -10.81
CA GLY A 856 -39.43 -11.93 -9.70
C GLY A 856 -38.06 -12.61 -9.57
N ILE A 857 -36.99 -11.92 -9.99
CA ILE A 857 -35.61 -12.44 -10.00
C ILE A 857 -34.75 -11.68 -8.97
N PRO A 858 -34.08 -12.37 -8.03
CA PRO A 858 -33.20 -11.73 -7.06
C PRO A 858 -32.01 -11.00 -7.72
N VAL A 859 -31.65 -9.85 -7.16
CA VAL A 859 -30.56 -8.98 -7.63
C VAL A 859 -29.47 -8.89 -6.56
N VAL A 860 -28.23 -9.13 -6.97
CA VAL A 860 -27.01 -8.94 -6.17
C VAL A 860 -26.26 -7.74 -6.72
N PHE A 861 -25.84 -6.82 -5.86
CA PHE A 861 -25.06 -5.65 -6.27
C PHE A 861 -23.56 -5.91 -6.17
N PHE A 862 -22.82 -5.47 -7.18
CA PHE A 862 -21.36 -5.50 -7.25
C PHE A 862 -20.81 -4.09 -7.34
N TYR A 863 -20.04 -3.66 -6.34
CA TYR A 863 -19.39 -2.36 -6.29
C TYR A 863 -17.90 -2.48 -6.63
N THR A 864 -17.48 -1.76 -7.68
CA THR A 864 -16.09 -1.70 -8.16
C THR A 864 -15.36 -0.44 -7.66
N ILE A 865 -15.76 0.05 -6.49
CA ILE A 865 -15.19 1.17 -5.74
C ILE A 865 -14.71 0.63 -4.38
N PRO A 866 -13.81 1.33 -3.67
CA PRO A 866 -13.38 0.86 -2.35
C PRO A 866 -14.51 0.91 -1.33
N ALA A 867 -14.36 0.12 -0.26
CA ALA A 867 -15.31 0.11 0.85
C ALA A 867 -15.43 1.51 1.46
N CYS A 868 -14.33 2.25 1.56
CA CYS A 868 -14.34 3.60 2.13
C CYS A 868 -15.15 4.60 1.28
N SER A 869 -15.05 4.55 -0.05
CA SER A 869 -15.88 5.41 -0.91
C SER A 869 -17.35 5.04 -0.86
N PHE A 870 -17.68 3.74 -0.76
CA PHE A 870 -19.05 3.27 -0.61
C PHE A 870 -19.69 3.79 0.69
N MET A 871 -18.97 3.72 1.81
CA MET A 871 -19.41 4.31 3.09
C MET A 871 -19.65 5.82 2.98
N GLY A 872 -18.78 6.51 2.24
CA GLY A 872 -18.87 7.95 2.02
C GLY A 872 -20.13 8.42 1.29
N PHE A 873 -20.86 7.55 0.60
CA PHE A 873 -22.13 7.91 -0.04
C PHE A 873 -23.32 7.92 0.92
N LYS A 874 -23.19 7.31 2.10
CA LYS A 874 -24.32 7.14 3.04
C LYS A 874 -24.44 8.27 4.06
N GLU A 875 -23.36 8.99 4.36
CA GLU A 875 -23.35 10.04 5.38
C GLU A 875 -22.65 11.31 4.88
N LEU A 876 -23.33 12.46 4.98
CA LEU A 876 -22.80 13.75 4.57
C LEU A 876 -23.08 14.83 5.60
N ASP A 877 -22.04 15.24 6.34
CA ASP A 877 -21.81 16.62 6.79
C ASP A 877 -20.36 16.78 7.34
N ILE A 878 -19.93 18.01 7.68
CA ILE A 878 -18.52 18.47 7.73
C ILE A 878 -17.69 17.97 8.94
N ILE A 879 -16.42 17.60 8.65
CA ILE A 879 -15.44 16.78 9.43
C ILE A 879 -16.00 15.42 9.79
N ILE A 880 -15.52 14.43 9.05
CA ILE A 880 -16.03 13.09 9.15
C ILE A 880 -15.12 12.30 10.09
N ASP A 881 -15.41 12.39 11.38
CA ASP A 881 -14.98 11.40 12.38
C ASP A 881 -16.11 10.43 12.76
N TRP A 882 -17.32 10.69 12.26
CA TRP A 882 -18.52 9.89 12.53
C TRP A 882 -18.77 8.75 11.55
N ILE A 883 -18.14 8.74 10.35
CA ILE A 883 -18.31 7.60 9.42
C ILE A 883 -17.59 6.39 10.01
N PRO A 884 -18.32 5.32 10.38
CA PRO A 884 -17.70 4.20 11.06
C PRO A 884 -16.63 3.53 10.18
N GLY A 885 -15.43 3.35 10.74
CA GLY A 885 -14.29 2.74 10.06
C GLY A 885 -13.41 3.71 9.24
N MET A 886 -13.79 4.98 9.08
CA MET A 886 -13.02 5.98 8.35
C MET A 886 -12.55 7.12 9.27
N LYS A 887 -11.31 7.03 9.76
CA LYS A 887 -10.73 7.98 10.73
C LYS A 887 -9.98 9.11 10.01
N ASP A 888 -9.94 10.29 10.63
CA ASP A 888 -9.13 11.43 10.17
C ASP A 888 -9.38 11.89 8.71
N MET A 889 -10.63 11.79 8.24
CA MET A 889 -11.03 12.17 6.87
C MET A 889 -11.30 13.67 6.74
N HIS A 890 -10.78 14.27 5.66
CA HIS A 890 -11.09 15.64 5.26
C HIS A 890 -12.25 15.69 4.26
N VAL A 891 -13.00 16.80 4.24
CA VAL A 891 -14.10 16.97 3.26
C VAL A 891 -13.57 16.82 1.83
N ARG A 892 -12.39 17.40 1.54
CA ARG A 892 -11.70 17.25 0.25
C ARG A 892 -11.26 15.80 -0.06
N ASP A 893 -11.14 14.95 0.96
CA ASP A 893 -10.77 13.54 0.81
C ASP A 893 -12.01 12.67 0.50
N MET A 894 -13.23 13.23 0.57
CA MET A 894 -14.45 12.56 0.13
C MET A 894 -14.55 12.54 -1.40
N PRO A 895 -15.40 11.67 -1.97
CA PRO A 895 -15.65 11.68 -3.41
C PRO A 895 -15.96 13.11 -3.88
N SER A 896 -15.41 13.52 -5.03
CA SER A 896 -15.40 14.93 -5.44
C SER A 896 -16.79 15.55 -5.52
N PHE A 897 -17.79 14.73 -5.85
CA PHE A 897 -19.18 15.15 -5.91
C PHE A 897 -19.86 15.38 -4.55
N CYS A 898 -19.22 14.99 -3.43
CA CYS A 898 -19.70 15.29 -2.08
C CYS A 898 -19.39 16.72 -1.63
N TRP A 899 -18.50 17.42 -2.32
CA TRP A 899 -18.06 18.77 -1.95
C TRP A 899 -17.93 19.74 -3.13
N SER A 900 -17.99 19.25 -4.35
CA SER A 900 -18.08 20.09 -5.54
C SER A 900 -19.44 20.80 -5.60
N GLY A 901 -19.42 22.11 -5.86
CA GLY A 901 -20.61 22.93 -6.01
C GLY A 901 -21.23 22.90 -7.42
N SER A 902 -20.78 22.02 -8.31
CA SER A 902 -21.28 21.96 -9.69
C SER A 902 -22.63 21.25 -9.77
N THR A 903 -23.54 21.72 -10.63
CA THR A 903 -24.84 21.08 -10.85
C THR A 903 -24.71 19.63 -11.32
N ILE A 904 -23.67 19.35 -12.10
CA ILE A 904 -23.35 18.02 -12.61
C ILE A 904 -22.96 17.09 -11.45
N ASP A 905 -22.06 17.54 -10.59
CA ASP A 905 -21.61 16.75 -9.44
C ASP A 905 -22.75 16.49 -8.45
N HIS A 906 -23.62 17.47 -8.22
CA HIS A 906 -24.81 17.28 -7.38
C HIS A 906 -25.77 16.23 -7.97
N PHE A 907 -25.92 16.18 -9.29
CA PHE A 907 -26.71 15.15 -9.96
C PHE A 907 -26.08 13.76 -9.80
N VAL A 908 -24.76 13.65 -9.98
CA VAL A 908 -24.01 12.39 -9.76
C VAL A 908 -24.12 11.94 -8.30
N LEU A 909 -23.96 12.85 -7.33
CA LEU A 909 -24.08 12.56 -5.90
C LEU A 909 -25.47 11.99 -5.57
N ASN A 910 -26.55 12.65 -6.00
CA ASN A 910 -27.91 12.17 -5.78
C ASN A 910 -28.13 10.76 -6.35
N SER A 911 -27.54 10.48 -7.51
CA SER A 911 -27.60 9.16 -8.14
C SER A 911 -26.89 8.09 -7.29
N CYS A 912 -25.72 8.41 -6.72
CA CYS A 912 -24.97 7.54 -5.80
C CYS A 912 -25.73 7.29 -4.49
N ILE A 913 -26.37 8.32 -3.94
CA ILE A 913 -27.21 8.21 -2.73
C ILE A 913 -28.39 7.27 -3.01
N GLU A 914 -29.13 7.49 -4.10
CA GLU A 914 -30.27 6.66 -4.49
C GLU A 914 -29.86 5.18 -4.69
N ALA A 915 -28.72 4.95 -5.32
CA ALA A 915 -28.16 3.60 -5.49
C ALA A 915 -27.84 2.94 -4.14
N THR A 916 -27.25 3.68 -3.20
CA THR A 916 -26.84 3.18 -1.88
C THR A 916 -28.06 2.91 -0.98
N GLU A 917 -29.08 3.77 -1.00
CA GLU A 917 -30.34 3.55 -0.27
C GLU A 917 -31.06 2.28 -0.76
N LYS A 918 -31.01 2.01 -2.07
CA LYS A 918 -31.59 0.79 -2.66
C LYS A 918 -30.79 -0.47 -2.36
N ALA A 919 -29.54 -0.37 -1.89
CA ALA A 919 -28.71 -1.55 -1.59
C ALA A 919 -29.33 -2.45 -0.51
N HIS A 920 -30.14 -1.91 0.41
CA HIS A 920 -30.90 -2.71 1.38
C HIS A 920 -31.95 -3.65 0.76
N GLN A 921 -32.31 -3.43 -0.52
CA GLN A 921 -33.25 -4.25 -1.26
C GLN A 921 -32.56 -5.36 -2.06
N ALA A 922 -31.23 -5.33 -2.18
CA ALA A 922 -30.46 -6.39 -2.82
C ALA A 922 -30.39 -7.63 -1.91
N SER A 923 -30.26 -8.82 -2.50
CA SER A 923 -30.15 -10.07 -1.70
C SER A 923 -28.78 -10.22 -1.03
N ALA A 924 -27.75 -9.61 -1.63
CA ALA A 924 -26.39 -9.49 -1.10
C ALA A 924 -25.62 -8.35 -1.78
N ILE A 925 -24.51 -7.94 -1.17
CA ILE A 925 -23.56 -6.95 -1.71
C ILE A 925 -22.19 -7.60 -1.89
N ILE A 926 -21.55 -7.36 -3.02
CA ILE A 926 -20.17 -7.75 -3.31
C ILE A 926 -19.32 -6.48 -3.39
N ILE A 927 -18.22 -6.42 -2.64
CA ILE A 927 -17.25 -5.31 -2.67
C ILE A 927 -15.92 -5.82 -3.21
N HIS A 928 -15.40 -5.17 -4.27
CA HIS A 928 -14.12 -5.52 -4.89
C HIS A 928 -12.94 -4.99 -4.06
N THR A 929 -12.65 -5.64 -2.94
CA THR A 929 -11.51 -5.36 -2.07
C THR A 929 -11.07 -6.65 -1.35
N PHE A 930 -10.11 -6.59 -0.43
CA PHE A 930 -9.77 -7.72 0.44
C PHE A 930 -9.71 -7.32 1.90
N LYS A 931 -10.06 -8.26 2.78
CA LYS A 931 -10.32 -8.01 4.20
C LYS A 931 -9.19 -7.28 4.93
N ALA A 932 -7.93 -7.65 4.68
CA ALA A 932 -6.77 -7.03 5.33
C ALA A 932 -6.55 -5.56 4.93
N LEU A 933 -7.05 -5.10 3.78
CA LEU A 933 -6.84 -3.74 3.28
C LEU A 933 -7.77 -2.71 3.95
N GLU A 934 -9.01 -3.10 4.22
CA GLU A 934 -10.11 -2.20 4.64
C GLU A 934 -10.93 -2.76 5.82
N GLN A 935 -10.32 -3.55 6.71
CA GLN A 935 -10.98 -4.27 7.81
C GLN A 935 -11.98 -3.41 8.60
N ASP A 936 -11.54 -2.26 9.11
CA ASP A 936 -12.37 -1.35 9.94
C ASP A 936 -13.64 -0.89 9.20
N VAL A 937 -13.52 -0.61 7.90
CA VAL A 937 -14.62 -0.14 7.04
C VAL A 937 -15.56 -1.29 6.69
N LEU A 938 -15.00 -2.47 6.41
CA LEU A 938 -15.78 -3.67 6.08
C LEU A 938 -16.62 -4.16 7.26
N ASP A 939 -16.09 -4.06 8.48
CA ASP A 939 -16.84 -4.40 9.71
C ASP A 939 -18.03 -3.44 9.90
N ALA A 940 -17.84 -2.14 9.62
CA ALA A 940 -18.90 -1.16 9.63
C ALA A 940 -19.99 -1.45 8.57
N ILE A 941 -19.60 -1.73 7.32
CA ILE A 941 -20.55 -2.09 6.25
C ILE A 941 -21.35 -3.34 6.63
N SER A 942 -20.68 -4.37 7.15
CA SER A 942 -21.30 -5.64 7.54
C SER A 942 -22.31 -5.48 8.68
N SER A 943 -22.17 -4.44 9.52
CA SER A 943 -23.15 -4.11 10.55
C SER A 943 -24.46 -3.51 9.98
N MET A 944 -24.39 -2.91 8.79
CA MET A 944 -25.52 -2.24 8.15
C MET A 944 -26.23 -3.10 7.11
N PHE A 945 -25.49 -4.02 6.48
CA PHE A 945 -26.01 -4.91 5.45
C PHE A 945 -25.77 -6.37 5.86
N PRO A 946 -26.83 -7.20 5.90
CA PRO A 946 -26.75 -8.54 6.49
C PRO A 946 -25.95 -9.57 5.67
N GLN A 947 -25.71 -9.32 4.37
CA GLN A 947 -25.03 -10.24 3.44
C GLN A 947 -24.04 -9.45 2.59
N VAL A 948 -22.76 -9.44 3.00
CA VAL A 948 -21.66 -8.73 2.32
C VAL A 948 -20.54 -9.72 2.02
N PHE A 949 -20.05 -9.74 0.78
CA PHE A 949 -18.96 -10.58 0.31
C PHE A 949 -17.79 -9.72 -0.20
N VAL A 950 -16.58 -9.99 0.30
CA VAL A 950 -15.37 -9.21 0.03
C VAL A 950 -14.47 -9.96 -0.95
N ILE A 951 -14.61 -9.65 -2.25
CA ILE A 951 -14.03 -10.45 -3.33
C ILE A 951 -13.00 -9.62 -4.13
N GLY A 952 -11.72 -9.81 -3.83
CA GLY A 952 -10.62 -9.15 -4.54
C GLY A 952 -9.23 -9.58 -4.04
N PRO A 953 -8.15 -9.22 -4.74
CA PRO A 953 -8.11 -8.71 -6.11
C PRO A 953 -8.58 -9.76 -7.14
N LEU A 954 -9.52 -9.38 -8.02
CA LEU A 954 -10.13 -10.31 -8.98
C LEU A 954 -9.13 -10.98 -9.93
N GLN A 955 -8.08 -10.28 -10.36
CA GLN A 955 -7.07 -10.91 -11.24
C GLN A 955 -6.31 -12.01 -10.51
N LEU A 956 -5.95 -11.80 -9.24
CA LEU A 956 -5.24 -12.82 -8.47
C LEU A 956 -6.10 -14.06 -8.25
N LEU A 957 -7.40 -13.89 -8.04
CA LEU A 957 -8.36 -15.01 -8.02
C LEU A 957 -8.47 -15.72 -9.38
N LEU A 958 -8.52 -14.97 -10.49
CA LEU A 958 -8.55 -15.56 -11.84
C LEU A 958 -7.27 -16.32 -12.17
N ASN A 959 -6.11 -15.84 -11.71
CA ASN A 959 -4.83 -16.53 -11.89
C ASN A 959 -4.78 -17.89 -11.18
N ARG A 960 -5.73 -18.20 -10.28
CA ARG A 960 -5.90 -19.52 -9.66
C ARG A 960 -6.70 -20.50 -10.50
N ILE A 961 -7.44 -20.01 -11.50
CA ILE A 961 -8.21 -20.88 -12.39
C ILE A 961 -7.27 -21.42 -13.47
N PRO A 962 -7.15 -22.75 -13.62
CA PRO A 962 -6.44 -23.36 -14.74
C PRO A 962 -7.04 -22.84 -16.05
N GLU A 963 -6.19 -22.39 -16.98
CA GLU A 963 -6.52 -21.71 -18.25
C GLU A 963 -8.02 -21.67 -18.60
N HIS A 964 -8.68 -20.54 -18.32
CA HIS A 964 -10.12 -20.40 -18.54
C HIS A 964 -10.46 -20.50 -20.04
N PRO A 965 -11.50 -21.28 -20.44
CA PRO A 965 -11.82 -21.55 -21.84
C PRO A 965 -12.15 -20.28 -22.65
N LEU A 966 -12.76 -19.28 -21.99
CA LEU A 966 -12.98 -17.96 -22.58
C LEU A 966 -11.69 -17.12 -22.60
N LYS A 967 -10.99 -17.11 -23.75
CA LYS A 967 -9.76 -16.33 -24.02
C LYS A 967 -10.00 -14.84 -24.32
N LEU A 968 -11.05 -14.26 -23.74
CA LEU A 968 -11.44 -12.87 -23.98
C LEU A 968 -10.58 -11.88 -23.16
N LYS A 969 -10.04 -10.85 -23.83
CA LYS A 969 -9.37 -9.69 -23.22
C LYS A 969 -10.38 -8.66 -22.70
N TYR A 970 -9.95 -7.74 -21.84
CA TYR A 970 -10.85 -6.86 -21.07
C TYR A 970 -10.96 -5.41 -21.58
N SER A 971 -10.42 -5.10 -22.76
CA SER A 971 -10.26 -3.70 -23.22
C SER A 971 -11.20 -3.30 -24.37
N LEU A 972 -11.93 -2.19 -24.19
CA LEU A 972 -12.67 -1.49 -25.25
C LEU A 972 -11.74 -0.72 -26.21
N TRP A 973 -10.47 -0.56 -25.82
CA TRP A 973 -9.41 0.07 -26.63
C TRP A 973 -8.47 -1.00 -27.16
N LYS A 974 -7.98 -0.81 -28.39
CA LYS A 974 -7.00 -1.72 -28.97
C LYS A 974 -5.69 -1.61 -28.19
N GLU A 975 -5.27 -2.71 -27.56
CA GLU A 975 -4.04 -2.78 -26.80
C GLU A 975 -2.81 -2.88 -27.72
N GLU A 976 -1.81 -2.04 -27.46
CA GLU A 976 -0.49 -2.11 -28.09
C GLU A 976 0.47 -2.88 -27.16
N SER A 977 0.75 -4.14 -27.49
CA SER A 977 1.64 -5.01 -26.71
C SER A 977 3.13 -4.73 -26.96
N GLU A 978 3.46 -3.94 -27.98
CA GLU A 978 4.83 -3.54 -28.33
C GLU A 978 5.51 -2.78 -27.18
N CYS A 979 4.74 -2.16 -26.28
CA CYS A 979 5.28 -1.53 -25.09
C CYS A 979 6.00 -2.53 -24.16
N LEU A 980 5.55 -3.79 -24.11
CA LEU A 980 6.21 -4.84 -23.32
C LEU A 980 7.60 -5.16 -23.88
N GLN A 981 7.73 -5.25 -25.21
CA GLN A 981 9.03 -5.44 -25.88
C GLN A 981 9.98 -4.27 -25.59
N TRP A 982 9.46 -3.05 -25.57
CA TRP A 982 10.26 -1.88 -25.20
C TRP A 982 10.67 -1.92 -23.72
N LEU A 983 9.80 -2.36 -22.82
CA LEU A 983 10.10 -2.50 -21.39
C LEU A 983 11.18 -3.56 -21.13
N ASN A 984 11.24 -4.64 -21.90
CA ASN A 984 12.34 -5.63 -21.85
C ASN A 984 13.71 -4.98 -22.09
N THR A 985 13.77 -3.88 -22.85
CA THR A 985 15.03 -3.16 -23.09
C THR A 985 15.47 -2.26 -21.93
N LYS A 986 14.65 -2.11 -20.87
CA LYS A 986 14.88 -1.18 -19.77
C LYS A 986 15.32 -1.91 -18.49
N PRO A 987 16.18 -1.32 -17.64
CA PRO A 987 16.56 -1.92 -16.36
C PRO A 987 15.37 -2.12 -15.41
N LYS A 988 15.49 -3.07 -14.46
CA LYS A 988 14.50 -3.32 -13.40
C LYS A 988 14.21 -2.05 -12.58
N GLY A 989 12.94 -1.76 -12.32
CA GLY A 989 12.50 -0.65 -11.48
C GLY A 989 12.91 0.74 -12.00
N SER A 990 13.22 0.87 -13.30
CA SER A 990 13.76 2.11 -13.86
C SER A 990 12.74 2.95 -14.61
N VAL A 991 11.61 2.36 -15.00
CA VAL A 991 10.60 3.01 -15.86
C VAL A 991 9.47 3.57 -15.01
N LEU A 992 9.14 4.84 -15.22
CA LEU A 992 7.88 5.43 -14.77
C LEU A 992 6.76 5.07 -15.74
N TYR A 993 5.73 4.37 -15.26
CA TYR A 993 4.50 4.17 -16.04
C TYR A 993 3.53 5.33 -15.78
N VAL A 994 2.89 5.85 -16.82
CA VAL A 994 1.97 7.00 -16.72
C VAL A 994 0.65 6.67 -17.43
N ASN A 995 -0.45 6.67 -16.68
CA ASN A 995 -1.81 6.49 -17.23
C ASN A 995 -2.89 7.10 -16.31
N PHE A 996 -3.71 8.01 -16.86
CA PHE A 996 -4.79 8.70 -16.16
C PHE A 996 -6.18 8.06 -16.39
N GLY A 997 -6.23 6.75 -16.65
CA GLY A 997 -7.49 5.99 -16.71
C GLY A 997 -8.18 6.09 -18.06
N SER A 998 -9.49 5.82 -18.11
CA SER A 998 -10.26 5.83 -19.37
C SER A 998 -11.22 7.00 -19.53
N ILE A 999 -11.39 7.84 -18.50
CA ILE A 999 -12.42 8.90 -18.45
C ILE A 999 -11.84 10.30 -18.26
N ALA A 1000 -10.72 10.44 -17.55
CA ALA A 1000 -10.13 11.75 -17.25
C ALA A 1000 -9.88 12.61 -18.52
N ILE A 1001 -9.99 13.92 -18.38
CA ILE A 1001 -9.76 14.87 -19.47
C ILE A 1001 -8.75 15.89 -18.97
N MET A 1002 -7.82 16.28 -19.84
CA MET A 1002 -6.73 17.21 -19.54
C MET A 1002 -6.75 18.40 -20.50
N SER A 1003 -6.28 19.56 -20.03
CA SER A 1003 -6.00 20.68 -20.92
C SER A 1003 -4.66 20.47 -21.66
N PRO A 1004 -4.46 21.11 -22.84
CA PRO A 1004 -3.18 21.08 -23.53
C PRO A 1004 -2.01 21.54 -22.65
N GLU A 1005 -2.23 22.54 -21.79
CA GLU A 1005 -1.24 23.05 -20.84
C GLU A 1005 -0.84 21.99 -19.82
N GLN A 1006 -1.81 21.27 -19.26
CA GLN A 1006 -1.52 20.18 -18.32
C GLN A 1006 -0.69 19.08 -18.97
N VAL A 1007 -1.03 18.67 -20.21
CA VAL A 1007 -0.24 17.68 -20.97
C VAL A 1007 1.19 18.18 -21.18
N ALA A 1008 1.38 19.47 -21.48
CA ALA A 1008 2.71 20.06 -21.62
C ALA A 1008 3.50 20.05 -20.29
N GLU A 1009 2.90 20.47 -19.17
CA GLU A 1009 3.57 20.49 -17.86
C GLU A 1009 3.99 19.07 -17.40
N PHE A 1010 3.13 18.06 -17.58
CA PHE A 1010 3.52 16.66 -17.34
C PHE A 1010 4.67 16.23 -18.26
N GLY A 1011 4.57 16.54 -19.56
CA GLY A 1011 5.63 16.21 -20.52
C GLY A 1011 6.98 16.82 -20.12
N TYR A 1012 7.03 18.12 -19.86
CA TYR A 1012 8.29 18.77 -19.44
C TYR A 1012 8.81 18.21 -18.12
N GLY A 1013 7.96 18.01 -17.11
CA GLY A 1013 8.39 17.47 -15.82
C GLY A 1013 8.94 16.05 -15.91
N ILE A 1014 8.25 15.17 -16.66
CA ILE A 1014 8.71 13.80 -16.93
C ILE A 1014 10.03 13.83 -17.71
N ALA A 1015 10.15 14.65 -18.75
CA ALA A 1015 11.38 14.76 -19.54
C ALA A 1015 12.56 15.24 -18.70
N ASN A 1016 12.33 16.21 -17.81
CA ASN A 1016 13.35 16.77 -16.91
C ASN A 1016 13.78 15.81 -15.80
N SER A 1017 12.90 14.87 -15.41
CA SER A 1017 13.23 13.83 -14.43
C SER A 1017 14.39 12.93 -14.88
N LYS A 1018 14.67 12.89 -16.19
CA LYS A 1018 15.66 12.03 -16.87
C LYS A 1018 15.39 10.53 -16.79
N HIS A 1019 14.36 10.09 -16.07
CA HIS A 1019 13.96 8.69 -16.04
C HIS A 1019 13.37 8.20 -17.38
N PRO A 1020 13.56 6.93 -17.73
CA PRO A 1020 12.75 6.27 -18.74
C PRO A 1020 11.26 6.28 -18.36
N PHE A 1021 10.38 6.43 -19.33
CA PHE A 1021 8.94 6.44 -19.07
C PHE A 1021 8.14 5.78 -20.19
N LEU A 1022 7.02 5.18 -19.81
CA LEU A 1022 5.97 4.72 -20.70
C LEU A 1022 4.70 5.54 -20.40
N TRP A 1023 4.25 6.34 -21.36
CA TRP A 1023 3.05 7.17 -21.18
C TRP A 1023 1.95 6.78 -22.16
N ILE A 1024 0.79 6.44 -21.61
CA ILE A 1024 -0.44 6.18 -22.36
C ILE A 1024 -1.20 7.49 -22.57
N ILE A 1025 -1.31 7.89 -23.84
CA ILE A 1025 -2.06 9.08 -24.27
C ILE A 1025 -3.17 8.62 -25.21
N ARG A 1026 -4.38 8.51 -24.67
CA ARG A 1026 -5.56 8.15 -25.47
C ARG A 1026 -5.98 9.30 -26.40
N PRO A 1027 -6.60 9.00 -27.55
CA PRO A 1027 -7.00 10.02 -28.52
C PRO A 1027 -7.92 11.12 -27.97
N ASP A 1028 -8.78 10.78 -27.01
CA ASP A 1028 -9.77 11.67 -26.38
C ASP A 1028 -9.30 12.26 -25.03
N LEU A 1029 -7.99 12.24 -24.74
CA LEU A 1029 -7.45 12.78 -23.48
C LEU A 1029 -7.62 14.31 -23.39
N VAL A 1030 -7.63 15.01 -24.53
CA VAL A 1030 -7.76 16.47 -24.63
C VAL A 1030 -9.05 16.80 -25.38
N VAL A 1031 -9.85 17.73 -24.85
CA VAL A 1031 -11.16 18.08 -25.45
C VAL A 1031 -10.96 18.73 -26.81
N GLY A 1032 -11.53 18.12 -27.86
CA GLY A 1032 -11.63 18.73 -29.19
C GLY A 1032 -10.32 18.87 -29.97
N GLU A 1033 -9.19 18.44 -29.40
CA GLU A 1033 -7.86 18.50 -30.02
C GLU A 1033 -7.08 17.21 -29.77
N THR A 1034 -6.16 16.85 -30.66
CA THR A 1034 -5.22 15.76 -30.40
C THR A 1034 -4.19 16.24 -29.39
N ALA A 1035 -3.83 15.41 -28.40
CA ALA A 1035 -2.73 15.73 -27.48
C ALA A 1035 -1.41 15.88 -28.25
N VAL A 1036 -0.95 17.12 -28.45
CA VAL A 1036 0.32 17.40 -29.15
C VAL A 1036 1.38 17.77 -28.13
N LEU A 1037 2.38 16.89 -27.98
CA LEU A 1037 3.58 17.19 -27.20
C LEU A 1037 4.55 18.04 -28.04
N PRO A 1038 5.27 19.02 -27.44
CA PRO A 1038 6.21 19.87 -28.16
C PRO A 1038 7.31 19.08 -28.90
N LEU A 1039 7.76 19.55 -30.07
CA LEU A 1039 8.84 18.91 -30.83
C LEU A 1039 10.14 18.75 -30.02
N GLU A 1040 10.40 19.72 -29.14
CA GLU A 1040 11.53 19.72 -28.21
C GLU A 1040 11.46 18.56 -27.20
N PHE A 1041 10.26 18.17 -26.77
CA PHE A 1041 10.07 17.02 -25.88
C PHE A 1041 10.46 15.71 -26.56
N ALA A 1042 10.08 15.51 -27.83
CA ALA A 1042 10.44 14.32 -28.59
C ALA A 1042 11.97 14.22 -28.82
N ALA A 1043 12.63 15.36 -29.04
CA ALA A 1043 14.09 15.42 -29.16
C ALA A 1043 14.79 15.09 -27.83
N GLU A 1044 14.31 15.68 -26.73
CA GLU A 1044 14.90 15.52 -25.38
C GLU A 1044 14.71 14.11 -24.81
N THR A 1045 13.59 13.46 -25.11
CA THR A 1045 13.23 12.14 -24.57
C THR A 1045 13.62 10.97 -25.49
N LYS A 1046 14.30 11.27 -26.61
CA LYS A 1046 14.70 10.28 -27.62
C LYS A 1046 15.46 9.12 -26.99
N GLY A 1047 14.93 7.90 -27.15
CA GLY A 1047 15.50 6.67 -26.61
C GLY A 1047 15.16 6.34 -25.15
N ARG A 1048 14.55 7.28 -24.41
CA ARG A 1048 14.15 7.11 -22.99
C ARG A 1048 12.65 7.03 -22.78
N GLY A 1049 11.85 7.67 -23.63
CA GLY A 1049 10.39 7.63 -23.58
C GLY A 1049 9.76 6.69 -24.60
N LEU A 1050 8.66 6.05 -24.25
CA LEU A 1050 7.69 5.45 -25.17
C LEU A 1050 6.31 6.05 -24.91
N ILE A 1051 5.62 6.42 -25.99
CA ILE A 1051 4.24 6.90 -25.95
C ILE A 1051 3.40 5.90 -26.75
N GLY A 1052 2.30 5.44 -26.17
CA GLY A 1052 1.33 4.55 -26.82
C GLY A 1052 -0.10 5.05 -26.60
N SER A 1053 -1.04 4.55 -27.39
CA SER A 1053 -2.45 4.95 -27.27
C SER A 1053 -3.19 4.20 -26.15
N TRP A 1054 -2.92 2.90 -26.02
CA TRP A 1054 -3.44 2.02 -24.97
C TRP A 1054 -2.55 0.78 -24.79
N CYS A 1055 -2.53 0.18 -23.60
CA CYS A 1055 -1.65 -0.96 -23.29
C CYS A 1055 -2.32 -2.01 -22.40
N PRO A 1056 -1.82 -3.26 -22.37
CA PRO A 1056 -2.22 -4.25 -21.38
C PRO A 1056 -1.68 -3.87 -19.99
N GLN A 1057 -2.34 -2.93 -19.32
CA GLN A 1057 -1.83 -2.28 -18.09
C GLN A 1057 -1.40 -3.26 -16.99
N GLU A 1058 -2.12 -4.36 -16.79
CA GLU A 1058 -1.76 -5.34 -15.75
C GLU A 1058 -0.45 -6.06 -16.07
N GLU A 1059 -0.20 -6.36 -17.34
CA GLU A 1059 1.08 -6.94 -17.78
C GLU A 1059 2.20 -5.91 -17.65
N VAL A 1060 1.91 -4.64 -18.00
CA VAL A 1060 2.84 -3.52 -17.80
C VAL A 1060 3.19 -3.34 -16.33
N LEU A 1061 2.22 -3.29 -15.41
CA LEU A 1061 2.46 -3.11 -13.97
C LEU A 1061 3.19 -4.29 -13.35
N ASN A 1062 2.96 -5.52 -13.82
CA ASN A 1062 3.73 -6.70 -13.40
C ASN A 1062 5.13 -6.77 -14.02
N HIS A 1063 5.42 -5.94 -15.03
CA HIS A 1063 6.70 -5.96 -15.71
C HIS A 1063 7.83 -5.47 -14.77
N PRO A 1064 8.95 -6.22 -14.62
CA PRO A 1064 10.02 -5.89 -13.67
C PRO A 1064 10.64 -4.50 -13.87
N SER A 1065 10.63 -3.97 -15.09
CA SER A 1065 11.18 -2.65 -15.41
C SER A 1065 10.39 -1.48 -14.83
N ILE A 1066 9.12 -1.67 -14.43
CA ILE A 1066 8.33 -0.60 -13.81
C ILE A 1066 8.84 -0.33 -12.38
N GLY A 1067 9.20 0.92 -12.11
CA GLY A 1067 9.66 1.39 -10.80
C GLY A 1067 8.63 2.21 -10.03
N GLY A 1068 7.62 2.74 -10.73
CA GLY A 1068 6.59 3.59 -10.16
C GLY A 1068 5.48 3.88 -11.17
N PHE A 1069 4.31 4.25 -10.66
CA PHE A 1069 3.11 4.49 -11.47
C PHE A 1069 2.48 5.86 -11.17
N LEU A 1070 2.51 6.76 -12.15
CA LEU A 1070 1.77 8.02 -12.13
C LEU A 1070 0.34 7.78 -12.64
N THR A 1071 -0.64 7.97 -11.77
CA THR A 1071 -2.03 7.57 -11.96
C THR A 1071 -3.02 8.58 -11.44
N HIS A 1072 -4.21 8.56 -12.00
CA HIS A 1072 -5.40 9.25 -11.49
C HIS A 1072 -5.99 8.63 -10.20
N SER A 1073 -5.45 7.52 -9.70
CA SER A 1073 -5.92 6.81 -8.49
C SER A 1073 -7.32 6.19 -8.58
N GLY A 1074 -7.77 5.82 -9.78
CA GLY A 1074 -8.97 4.99 -9.92
C GLY A 1074 -8.80 3.61 -9.27
N TRP A 1075 -9.86 3.08 -8.65
CA TRP A 1075 -9.78 1.91 -7.78
C TRP A 1075 -9.14 0.67 -8.41
N ASN A 1076 -9.55 0.30 -9.63
CA ASN A 1076 -8.96 -0.84 -10.34
C ASN A 1076 -7.44 -0.67 -10.55
N SER A 1077 -6.98 0.51 -10.98
CA SER A 1077 -5.55 0.80 -11.15
C SER A 1077 -4.79 0.74 -9.82
N THR A 1078 -5.41 1.19 -8.72
CA THR A 1078 -4.83 1.11 -7.37
C THR A 1078 -4.63 -0.36 -6.95
N VAL A 1079 -5.68 -1.18 -7.10
CA VAL A 1079 -5.62 -2.61 -6.76
C VAL A 1079 -4.62 -3.36 -7.64
N GLU A 1080 -4.54 -3.06 -8.94
CA GLU A 1080 -3.57 -3.63 -9.88
C GLU A 1080 -2.13 -3.26 -9.49
N SER A 1081 -1.88 -2.00 -9.12
CA SER A 1081 -0.56 -1.54 -8.69
C SER A 1081 -0.12 -2.16 -7.36
N LEU A 1082 -1.04 -2.23 -6.40
CA LEU A 1082 -0.84 -2.87 -5.10
C LEU A 1082 -0.54 -4.37 -5.26
N SER A 1083 -1.31 -5.07 -6.10
CA SER A 1083 -1.07 -6.49 -6.42
C SER A 1083 0.25 -6.71 -7.17
N SER A 1084 0.72 -5.71 -7.92
CA SER A 1084 1.98 -5.79 -8.66
C SER A 1084 3.19 -5.39 -7.83
N GLY A 1085 3.00 -4.66 -6.72
CA GLY A 1085 4.07 -4.17 -5.86
C GLY A 1085 4.68 -2.86 -6.35
N VAL A 1086 3.89 -2.02 -7.03
CA VAL A 1086 4.35 -0.76 -7.65
C VAL A 1086 3.81 0.44 -6.87
N PRO A 1087 4.68 1.36 -6.39
CA PRO A 1087 4.24 2.54 -5.66
C PRO A 1087 3.61 3.60 -6.58
N LEU A 1088 2.78 4.47 -6.01
CA LEU A 1088 1.92 5.39 -6.75
C LEU A 1088 2.34 6.87 -6.61
N LEU A 1089 2.29 7.59 -7.72
CA LEU A 1089 2.07 9.04 -7.74
C LEU A 1089 0.62 9.30 -8.12
N CYS A 1090 -0.14 9.86 -7.18
CA CYS A 1090 -1.58 9.99 -7.22
C CYS A 1090 -1.96 11.41 -7.67
N CYS A 1091 -2.61 11.56 -8.83
CA CYS A 1091 -3.10 12.83 -9.34
C CYS A 1091 -4.63 12.75 -9.61
N PRO A 1092 -5.48 12.92 -8.59
CA PRO A 1092 -6.92 12.69 -8.72
C PRO A 1092 -7.61 13.73 -9.63
N PHE A 1093 -8.44 13.26 -10.56
CA PHE A 1093 -9.21 14.10 -11.49
C PHE A 1093 -10.66 14.33 -11.07
N GLY A 1094 -11.30 13.38 -10.37
CA GLY A 1094 -12.67 13.49 -9.86
C GLY A 1094 -13.24 12.14 -9.39
N GLY A 1095 -14.52 12.11 -9.01
CA GLY A 1095 -15.17 10.89 -8.51
C GLY A 1095 -14.62 10.46 -7.15
N ASP A 1096 -14.44 9.15 -6.95
CA ASP A 1096 -13.88 8.52 -5.75
C ASP A 1096 -12.35 8.68 -5.60
N GLN A 1097 -11.68 9.17 -6.65
CA GLN A 1097 -10.21 9.26 -6.71
C GLN A 1097 -9.55 10.04 -5.57
N PRO A 1098 -10.12 11.15 -5.04
CA PRO A 1098 -9.56 11.84 -3.87
C PRO A 1098 -9.51 10.94 -2.62
N THR A 1099 -10.56 10.15 -2.39
CA THR A 1099 -10.62 9.18 -1.28
C THR A 1099 -9.54 8.11 -1.44
N ASN A 1100 -9.42 7.55 -2.64
CA ASN A 1100 -8.40 6.54 -2.94
C ASN A 1100 -6.98 7.10 -2.72
N CYS A 1101 -6.74 8.34 -3.18
CA CYS A 1101 -5.48 9.06 -2.99
C CYS A 1101 -5.14 9.21 -1.50
N ARG A 1102 -6.10 9.66 -0.68
CA ARG A 1102 -5.93 9.81 0.77
C ARG A 1102 -5.53 8.50 1.45
N PHE A 1103 -6.21 7.40 1.15
CA PHE A 1103 -5.87 6.09 1.71
C PHE A 1103 -4.50 5.60 1.25
N CYS A 1104 -4.18 5.72 -0.05
CA CYS A 1104 -2.86 5.36 -0.58
C CYS A 1104 -1.73 6.13 0.10
N CYS A 1105 -1.91 7.42 0.36
CA CYS A 1105 -0.85 8.29 0.87
C CYS A 1105 -0.67 8.21 2.40
N LYS A 1106 -1.74 7.92 3.15
CA LYS A 1106 -1.73 8.08 4.62
C LYS A 1106 -2.00 6.80 5.39
N GLU A 1107 -2.88 5.93 4.90
CA GLU A 1107 -3.24 4.69 5.59
C GLU A 1107 -2.34 3.54 5.14
N TRP A 1108 -2.17 3.40 3.82
CA TRP A 1108 -1.41 2.29 3.24
C TRP A 1108 0.07 2.62 3.00
N GLY A 1109 0.41 3.91 2.95
CA GLY A 1109 1.80 4.38 2.78
C GLY A 1109 2.43 3.98 1.44
N ILE A 1110 1.63 3.85 0.38
CA ILE A 1110 2.05 3.42 -0.97
C ILE A 1110 1.97 4.54 -2.02
N GLY A 1111 1.42 5.72 -1.67
CA GLY A 1111 1.16 6.82 -2.58
C GLY A 1111 1.78 8.16 -2.16
N MET A 1112 2.04 9.03 -3.15
CA MET A 1112 2.30 10.46 -2.96
C MET A 1112 1.34 11.28 -3.83
N GLU A 1113 0.74 12.32 -3.26
CA GLU A 1113 -0.27 13.14 -3.91
C GLU A 1113 0.34 14.25 -4.80
N MET A 1114 -0.28 14.48 -5.96
CA MET A 1114 -0.06 15.58 -6.89
C MET A 1114 -1.35 16.37 -7.06
N ASP A 1115 -1.28 17.69 -6.93
CA ASP A 1115 -2.40 18.59 -7.20
C ASP A 1115 -2.48 18.89 -8.70
N LYS A 1116 -3.60 18.51 -9.34
CA LYS A 1116 -3.83 18.75 -10.78
C LYS A 1116 -4.07 20.23 -11.12
N GLU A 1117 -4.55 21.03 -10.16
CA GLU A 1117 -4.91 22.43 -10.39
C GLU A 1117 -3.73 23.38 -10.16
N ALA A 1118 -2.80 23.00 -9.28
CA ALA A 1118 -1.55 23.73 -9.04
C ALA A 1118 -0.35 23.17 -9.83
N LEU A 1119 -0.60 22.25 -10.77
CA LEU A 1119 0.43 21.45 -11.45
C LEU A 1119 1.45 22.31 -12.20
N LYS A 1120 2.73 22.14 -11.85
CA LYS A 1120 3.88 22.70 -12.57
C LYS A 1120 4.89 21.62 -12.92
N ARG A 1121 5.58 21.75 -14.05
CA ARG A 1121 6.62 20.82 -14.50
C ARG A 1121 7.71 20.57 -13.47
N GLU A 1122 8.09 21.58 -12.68
CA GLU A 1122 9.11 21.44 -11.63
C GLU A 1122 8.62 20.54 -10.48
N GLU A 1123 7.33 20.60 -10.16
CA GLU A 1123 6.71 19.73 -9.17
C GLU A 1123 6.61 18.29 -9.68
N VAL A 1124 6.18 18.11 -10.94
CA VAL A 1124 6.15 16.80 -11.61
C VAL A 1124 7.54 16.17 -11.61
N GLU A 1125 8.56 16.92 -12.03
CA GLU A 1125 9.95 16.47 -12.02
C GLU A 1125 10.40 16.03 -10.62
N LYS A 1126 10.18 16.89 -9.61
CA LYS A 1126 10.59 16.64 -8.23
C LYS A 1126 9.96 15.37 -7.67
N LEU A 1127 8.65 15.20 -7.87
CA LEU A 1127 7.91 14.05 -7.34
C LEU A 1127 8.22 12.76 -8.08
N VAL A 1128 8.45 12.81 -9.40
CA VAL A 1128 8.95 11.65 -10.16
C VAL A 1128 10.31 11.21 -9.64
N LYS A 1129 11.25 12.15 -9.43
CA LYS A 1129 12.57 11.83 -8.83
C LYS A 1129 12.45 11.28 -7.42
N GLU A 1130 11.60 11.85 -6.56
CA GLU A 1130 11.38 11.36 -5.21
C GLU A 1130 10.78 9.93 -5.19
N LEU A 1131 9.85 9.63 -6.10
CA LEU A 1131 9.28 8.29 -6.24
C LEU A 1131 10.35 7.29 -6.70
N MET A 1132 11.12 7.64 -7.73
CA MET A 1132 12.05 6.70 -8.37
C MET A 1132 13.33 6.51 -7.55
N GLU A 1133 13.89 7.58 -6.97
CA GLU A 1133 15.22 7.58 -6.35
C GLU A 1133 15.21 7.93 -4.85
N GLY A 1134 14.23 8.74 -4.42
CA GLY A 1134 14.17 9.34 -3.08
C GLY A 1134 13.85 8.37 -1.94
N GLU A 1135 14.04 8.84 -0.70
CA GLU A 1135 13.81 8.03 0.51
C GLU A 1135 12.34 7.69 0.70
N LYS A 1136 11.41 8.61 0.39
CA LYS A 1136 9.98 8.30 0.44
C LYS A 1136 9.60 7.22 -0.57
N GLY A 1137 10.11 7.30 -1.80
CA GLY A 1137 9.92 6.27 -2.81
C GLY A 1137 10.44 4.89 -2.38
N LYS A 1138 11.59 4.85 -1.67
CA LYS A 1138 12.13 3.60 -1.09
C LYS A 1138 11.24 3.05 0.01
N GLU A 1139 10.70 3.89 0.87
CA GLU A 1139 9.76 3.50 1.93
C GLU A 1139 8.45 2.95 1.33
N MET A 1140 7.86 3.65 0.36
CA MET A 1140 6.64 3.23 -0.32
C MET A 1140 6.81 1.88 -1.03
N ARG A 1141 7.98 1.63 -1.63
CA ARG A 1141 8.31 0.32 -2.22
C ARG A 1141 8.33 -0.80 -1.17
N LYS A 1142 8.76 -0.54 0.06
CA LYS A 1142 8.68 -1.54 1.14
C LYS A 1142 7.23 -1.79 1.54
N ASN A 1143 6.45 -0.72 1.73
CA ASN A 1143 5.05 -0.81 2.14
C ASN A 1143 4.19 -1.54 1.10
N VAL A 1144 4.31 -1.20 -0.18
CA VAL A 1144 3.53 -1.82 -1.24
C VAL A 1144 3.85 -3.30 -1.43
N MET A 1145 5.08 -3.73 -1.12
CA MET A 1145 5.45 -5.15 -1.16
C MET A 1145 4.77 -5.95 -0.04
N GLU A 1146 4.56 -5.35 1.13
CA GLU A 1146 3.78 -5.97 2.20
C GLU A 1146 2.31 -6.07 1.83
N TRP A 1147 1.73 -5.02 1.24
CA TRP A 1147 0.36 -5.07 0.74
C TRP A 1147 0.18 -6.07 -0.40
N LYS A 1148 1.16 -6.21 -1.29
CA LYS A 1148 1.20 -7.27 -2.31
C LYS A 1148 1.13 -8.65 -1.66
N ARG A 1149 1.94 -8.92 -0.63
CA ARG A 1149 1.93 -10.19 0.10
C ARG A 1149 0.53 -10.48 0.67
N LEU A 1150 -0.08 -9.52 1.35
CA LEU A 1150 -1.42 -9.66 1.94
C LEU A 1150 -2.52 -9.88 0.87
N ALA A 1151 -2.41 -9.21 -0.27
CA ALA A 1151 -3.33 -9.42 -1.39
C ALA A 1151 -3.24 -10.84 -1.98
N HIS A 1152 -2.03 -11.39 -2.07
CA HIS A 1152 -1.84 -12.79 -2.46
C HIS A 1152 -2.40 -13.75 -1.41
N GLU A 1153 -2.15 -13.52 -0.12
CA GLU A 1153 -2.71 -14.34 0.96
C GLU A 1153 -4.23 -14.35 0.99
N ALA A 1154 -4.87 -13.21 0.75
CA ALA A 1154 -6.33 -13.11 0.68
C ALA A 1154 -6.94 -13.96 -0.45
N THR A 1155 -6.16 -14.27 -1.50
CA THR A 1155 -6.60 -15.03 -2.68
C THR A 1155 -6.03 -16.44 -2.77
N GLU A 1156 -5.30 -16.91 -1.73
CA GLU A 1156 -4.96 -18.32 -1.58
C GLU A 1156 -6.23 -19.17 -1.33
N PRO A 1157 -6.22 -20.50 -1.50
CA PRO A 1157 -7.40 -21.37 -1.33
C PRO A 1157 -8.16 -21.23 -0.02
N ASN A 1158 -7.50 -20.80 1.07
CA ASN A 1158 -8.11 -20.53 2.38
C ASN A 1158 -8.02 -19.04 2.77
N GLY A 1159 -7.71 -18.18 1.80
CA GLY A 1159 -7.69 -16.73 1.97
C GLY A 1159 -9.09 -16.16 2.10
N SER A 1160 -9.20 -14.99 2.73
CA SER A 1160 -10.49 -14.34 3.02
C SER A 1160 -11.35 -14.11 1.78
N SER A 1161 -10.77 -13.71 0.66
CA SER A 1161 -11.51 -13.46 -0.58
C SER A 1161 -11.88 -14.73 -1.34
N SER A 1162 -11.11 -15.81 -1.21
CA SER A 1162 -11.49 -17.13 -1.74
C SER A 1162 -12.69 -17.70 -0.97
N ILE A 1163 -12.68 -17.58 0.36
CA ILE A 1163 -13.79 -18.00 1.23
C ILE A 1163 -15.06 -17.21 0.91
N ASP A 1164 -14.97 -15.89 0.77
CA ASP A 1164 -16.13 -15.06 0.44
C ASP A 1164 -16.67 -15.32 -0.97
N LEU A 1165 -15.80 -15.69 -1.94
CA LEU A 1165 -16.23 -16.16 -3.24
C LEU A 1165 -17.02 -17.48 -3.15
N ASP A 1166 -16.58 -18.43 -2.33
CA ASP A 1166 -17.28 -19.70 -2.13
C ASP A 1166 -18.63 -19.51 -1.40
N ASN A 1167 -18.67 -18.58 -0.45
CA ASN A 1167 -19.90 -18.18 0.23
C ASN A 1167 -20.89 -17.50 -0.74
N LEU A 1168 -20.40 -16.63 -1.64
CA LEU A 1168 -21.22 -16.04 -2.70
C LEU A 1168 -21.80 -17.10 -3.63
N VAL A 1169 -21.00 -18.08 -4.07
CA VAL A 1169 -21.46 -19.19 -4.91
C VAL A 1169 -22.61 -19.93 -4.22
N SER A 1170 -22.45 -20.24 -2.93
CA SER A 1170 -23.49 -20.89 -2.12
C SER A 1170 -24.78 -20.05 -2.04
N HIS A 1171 -24.65 -18.72 -1.87
CA HIS A 1171 -25.78 -17.79 -1.85
C HIS A 1171 -26.50 -17.68 -3.21
N LEU A 1172 -25.78 -17.75 -4.32
CA LEU A 1172 -26.39 -17.66 -5.66
C LEU A 1172 -27.16 -18.93 -6.05
N VAL A 1173 -26.81 -20.08 -5.46
CA VAL A 1173 -27.48 -21.37 -5.65
C VAL A 1173 -28.75 -21.50 -4.79
N SER A 1174 -28.75 -20.97 -3.57
CA SER A 1174 -29.93 -20.93 -2.69
C SER A 1174 -30.96 -19.94 -3.20
#